data_AF-A0A2U1M8R4-F1
#
_entry.id   AF-A0A2U1M8R4-F1
#
_cell.length_a   1.000
_cell.length_b   1.000
_cell.length_c   1.000
_cell.angle_alpha   90.00
_cell.angle_beta   90.00
_cell.angle_gamma   90.00
#
_symmetry.space_group_name_H-M   'P 1'
#
loop_
_entity.id
_entity.type
_entity.pdbx_description
1 polymer ?
#
loop_
_entity_poly.entity_id
_entity_poly.type
_entity_poly.pdbx_seq_one_letter_code
_entity_poly.pdbx_strand_id
1 'polypeptide(L)'
;MMLVRKLRYGNLKVLYALQGSCSSIDASRVPVRRSYHDVAFHRRVEVHKWQTFSTMASTILVQARDPAKLSEELQNALDEHRLNDAWNLHEQHMNMEGFPRKSIVNKLLTTFAQSLELQWLDRAFDLVQKAMSEHKQNLLDKEALIYLSLCLAKYGLPVNAAIIIRKLVETEQFPPVTAWSAVLAYMSQTAAGAYLAAELVIEIGYLFQDGRVDPRKKSNEHLIAMKPNTTAVNVALAGCLLFGLTRKAEQLLDMIPRIGVKTDINMLIMMGHIYERNGRREELKKLKRYVDEAHDLSDGQFREFYNSLLSCHLKFGDLESASHMVLEMLCKSKKAQSSLGMATFMFEAPEIEDKSNSFGQIESREGITNEKSTDSETLLYDVYRDRKFLRLEAEAKEVLKTLIMKFQNQLELITTERGILQPTETIFVKLVKAYLESNKIKELVEFLVKVEKEDSPVSPDCSPLVQVINSCISLGWLDQAHDLLDEMRLCGVKTGSSVYSSLLKAYCKENRSAEVKSLLKDARRAGVQLDASSYNALIESHVVNEDTHGALNLFKEMKEAKLDRTRQDEFDKLVQGCVGSGEAKLMAKLLHEIKDVPRVDCGVHEWNNVIHFFSRKRLMQDAEKALKKMRSLGHAPNAQTFHSLVTGYAAVGGKYTEVTELWGEMKVLAFYHGMKFDQELLDSVLYTFVRGGFFIRANEVVEMMDKGKMFVDKYKYRTLFLKYHKSFCKGKAPKVQTESQLNRREAALMFKKWVGLF
;
A
#
# COMPACT_ATOMS: atom_id res chain seq x y z
N MET A 1 0.21 -36.86 53.88
CA MET A 1 0.10 -38.20 53.28
C MET A 1 0.81 -38.18 51.94
N MET A 2 1.89 -38.99 51.87
CA MET A 2 2.57 -39.58 50.70
C MET A 2 2.74 -38.75 49.40
N LEU A 3 3.88 -38.66 48.73
CA LEU A 3 5.28 -39.11 48.87
C LEU A 3 5.99 -38.38 47.67
N VAL A 4 6.97 -37.50 47.84
CA VAL A 4 8.43 -37.78 47.81
C VAL A 4 9.04 -38.11 46.43
N ARG A 5 10.14 -37.39 46.12
CA ARG A 5 11.28 -37.64 45.18
C ARG A 5 11.29 -36.84 43.86
N LYS A 6 12.39 -36.20 43.44
CA LYS A 6 13.73 -36.01 44.02
C LYS A 6 14.45 -34.93 43.18
N LEU A 7 15.09 -33.98 43.86
CA LEU A 7 16.27 -33.26 43.38
C LEU A 7 17.46 -34.23 43.25
N ARG A 8 18.39 -33.97 42.32
CA ARG A 8 19.87 -34.06 42.45
C ARG A 8 20.51 -33.59 41.13
N TYR A 9 21.25 -32.48 41.08
CA TYR A 9 22.63 -32.22 41.56
C TYR A 9 23.74 -32.79 40.65
N GLY A 10 24.69 -31.91 40.29
CA GLY A 10 26.03 -32.25 39.79
C GLY A 10 26.54 -31.19 38.79
N ASN A 11 27.13 -30.09 39.26
CA ASN A 11 28.59 -29.85 39.40
C ASN A 11 29.33 -29.74 38.05
N LEU A 12 29.83 -28.55 37.66
CA LEU A 12 31.08 -27.86 38.06
C LEU A 12 32.31 -28.27 37.22
N LYS A 13 33.14 -27.25 36.89
CA LYS A 13 34.47 -27.21 36.23
C LYS A 13 34.44 -26.94 34.71
N VAL A 14 34.90 -25.78 34.21
CA VAL A 14 36.23 -25.10 34.28
C VAL A 14 37.31 -25.88 33.53
N LEU A 15 37.76 -25.31 32.40
CA LEU A 15 39.14 -25.27 31.84
C LEU A 15 39.04 -24.52 30.49
N TYR A 16 39.42 -23.24 30.37
CA TYR A 16 40.76 -22.65 30.21
C TYR A 16 41.58 -23.10 28.99
N ALA A 17 42.10 -22.07 28.30
CA ALA A 17 43.32 -21.99 27.49
C ALA A 17 43.10 -22.15 25.96
N LEU A 18 43.69 -21.36 25.05
CA LEU A 18 44.95 -20.62 25.06
C LEU A 18 44.91 -19.38 24.13
N GLN A 19 45.63 -18.33 24.56
CA GLN A 19 46.60 -17.48 23.82
C GLN A 19 46.31 -17.08 22.37
N GLY A 20 46.48 -15.84 21.93
CA GLY A 20 47.22 -14.72 22.49
C GLY A 20 47.96 -14.01 21.36
N SER A 21 47.92 -12.69 21.32
CA SER A 21 49.00 -11.86 20.79
C SER A 21 48.74 -10.42 21.22
N CYS A 22 49.59 -9.99 22.13
CA CYS A 22 49.67 -8.67 22.71
C CYS A 22 50.63 -7.84 21.86
N SER A 23 50.27 -6.60 21.55
CA SER A 23 51.23 -5.56 21.21
C SER A 23 50.72 -4.23 21.77
N SER A 24 51.23 -3.90 22.94
CA SER A 24 51.13 -2.63 23.64
C SER A 24 52.02 -1.58 23.00
N ILE A 25 51.48 -0.45 22.55
CA ILE A 25 52.25 0.80 22.36
C ILE A 25 51.39 1.99 22.80
N ASP A 26 51.94 2.68 23.81
CA ASP A 26 51.84 4.07 24.24
C ASP A 26 50.49 4.81 24.40
N ALA A 27 50.27 5.17 25.67
CA ALA A 27 49.40 6.24 26.10
C ALA A 27 50.19 7.56 26.20
N SER A 28 49.94 8.52 25.29
CA SER A 28 50.13 9.94 25.58
C SER A 28 49.39 10.86 24.60
N ARG A 29 48.38 11.55 25.16
CA ARG A 29 47.94 12.94 24.89
C ARG A 29 47.32 13.33 23.52
N VAL A 30 46.36 14.26 23.66
CA VAL A 30 45.71 15.19 22.70
C VAL A 30 44.51 14.59 21.90
N PRO A 31 43.47 15.39 21.56
CA PRO A 31 42.20 15.44 22.27
C PRO A 31 41.00 14.91 21.45
N VAL A 32 39.91 14.66 22.16
CA VAL A 32 38.58 14.33 21.62
C VAL A 32 38.12 15.37 20.58
N ARG A 33 38.16 15.01 19.29
CA ARG A 33 37.28 15.62 18.27
C ARG A 33 36.00 14.79 18.20
N ARG A 34 34.99 15.23 18.95
CA ARG A 34 33.59 14.92 18.73
C ARG A 34 33.18 15.48 17.36
N SER A 35 32.98 14.62 16.35
CA SER A 35 32.17 14.96 15.18
C SER A 35 30.75 14.45 15.41
N TYR A 36 29.96 15.24 16.13
CA TYR A 36 28.49 15.17 16.04
C TYR A 36 28.08 15.93 14.78
N HIS A 37 27.42 15.24 13.85
CA HIS A 37 26.51 15.85 12.87
C HIS A 37 25.13 15.23 13.06
N ASP A 38 24.52 15.56 14.20
CA ASP A 38 23.07 15.68 14.30
C ASP A 38 22.67 17.00 13.64
N VAL A 39 22.08 16.94 12.44
CA VAL A 39 21.32 18.06 11.89
C VAL A 39 19.91 17.96 12.44
N ALA A 40 19.74 18.50 13.64
CA ALA A 40 18.46 18.92 14.16
C ALA A 40 17.97 20.12 13.35
N PHE A 41 16.86 19.98 12.62
CA PHE A 41 16.08 21.14 12.17
C PHE A 41 15.14 21.58 13.30
N HIS A 42 15.76 22.11 14.36
CA HIS A 42 15.19 23.21 15.12
C HIS A 42 15.94 24.46 14.67
N ARG A 43 15.30 25.33 13.90
CA ARG A 43 15.70 26.74 13.93
C ARG A 43 15.30 27.29 15.29
N ARG A 44 16.24 27.26 16.24
CA ARG A 44 16.39 28.35 17.20
C ARG A 44 16.83 29.57 16.40
N VAL A 45 16.06 30.64 16.42
CA VAL A 45 16.65 31.97 16.31
C VAL A 45 17.20 32.27 17.70
N GLU A 46 18.48 31.95 17.92
CA GLU A 46 19.23 32.64 18.96
C GLU A 46 19.48 34.05 18.44
N VAL A 47 19.05 35.01 19.27
CA VAL A 47 19.36 36.42 19.19
C VAL A 47 20.88 36.57 19.10
N HIS A 48 21.41 36.78 17.89
CA HIS A 48 22.73 37.36 17.76
C HIS A 48 22.64 38.80 18.28
N LYS A 49 23.14 39.00 19.50
CA LYS A 49 23.74 40.28 19.90
C LYS A 49 24.76 40.65 18.85
N TRP A 50 24.39 41.56 17.95
CA TRP A 50 25.37 42.40 17.29
C TRP A 50 25.79 43.43 18.34
N GLN A 51 27.00 43.26 18.88
CA GLN A 51 27.75 44.38 19.44
C GLN A 51 28.08 45.30 18.26
N THR A 52 27.17 46.20 17.90
CA THR A 52 27.55 47.46 17.28
C THR A 52 28.25 48.28 18.35
N PHE A 53 29.44 48.75 18.01
CA PHE A 53 30.22 49.68 18.82
C PHE A 53 29.33 50.82 19.30
N SER A 54 29.16 50.90 20.61
CA SER A 54 28.69 52.09 21.30
C SER A 54 29.75 53.17 21.11
N THR A 55 29.44 54.14 20.27
CA THR A 55 30.05 55.45 20.36
C THR A 55 28.93 56.48 20.34
N MET A 56 28.63 56.92 21.56
CA MET A 56 28.08 58.22 21.93
C MET A 56 26.63 58.54 21.54
N ALA A 57 25.81 58.51 22.60
CA ALA A 57 24.79 59.53 22.89
C ALA A 57 23.78 59.81 21.77
N SER A 58 22.73 58.99 21.71
CA SER A 58 21.40 59.49 21.37
C SER A 58 20.42 58.96 22.41
N THR A 59 19.82 59.92 23.08
CA THR A 59 18.86 59.86 24.17
C THR A 59 17.79 58.80 23.94
N ILE A 60 17.55 57.96 24.96
CA ILE A 60 16.34 57.14 25.07
C ILE A 60 15.14 58.09 25.16
N LEU A 61 14.58 58.43 24.01
CA LEU A 61 13.18 58.78 23.90
C LEU A 61 12.46 57.47 23.68
N VAL A 62 11.91 56.90 24.75
CA VAL A 62 10.71 56.07 24.62
C VAL A 62 9.66 57.01 24.06
N GLN A 63 9.63 57.18 22.74
CA GLN A 63 8.45 57.75 22.09
C GLN A 63 7.34 56.78 22.43
N ALA A 64 6.42 57.22 23.29
CA ALA A 64 5.12 56.60 23.46
C ALA A 64 4.46 56.62 22.07
N ARG A 65 4.77 55.62 21.25
CA ARG A 65 4.04 55.40 20.01
C ARG A 65 2.64 55.02 20.45
N ASP A 66 1.69 55.86 20.07
CA ASP A 66 0.28 55.62 20.29
C ASP A 66 -0.08 54.25 19.66
N PRO A 67 -0.58 53.27 20.44
CA PRO A 67 -0.99 51.98 19.90
C PRO A 67 -2.07 52.10 18.82
N ALA A 68 -2.87 53.17 18.85
CA ALA A 68 -3.83 53.47 17.79
C ALA A 68 -3.11 53.83 16.48
N LYS A 69 -2.05 54.64 16.55
CA LYS A 69 -1.22 55.00 15.39
C LYS A 69 -0.46 53.79 14.85
N LEU A 70 0.03 52.91 15.74
CA LEU A 70 0.69 51.66 15.33
C LEU A 70 -0.30 50.69 14.64
N SER A 71 -1.53 50.62 15.13
CA SER A 71 -2.62 49.85 14.49
C SER A 71 -2.99 50.41 13.11
N GLU A 72 -2.97 51.73 12.95
CA GLU A 72 -3.21 52.41 11.66
C GLU A 72 -2.07 52.17 10.67
N GLU A 73 -0.80 52.30 11.11
CA GLU A 73 0.38 51.98 10.30
C GLU A 73 0.39 50.51 9.88
N LEU A 74 0.01 49.60 10.78
CA LEU A 74 -0.14 48.18 10.49
C LEU A 74 -1.25 47.91 9.46
N GLN A 75 -2.40 48.57 9.60
CA GLN A 75 -3.50 48.46 8.64
C GLN A 75 -3.06 48.96 7.25
N ASN A 76 -2.39 50.11 7.17
CA ASN A 76 -1.87 50.66 5.91
C ASN A 76 -0.84 49.72 5.26
N ALA A 77 0.09 49.15 6.04
CA ALA A 77 1.05 48.18 5.52
C ALA A 77 0.38 46.90 4.98
N LEU A 78 -0.72 46.46 5.61
CA LEU A 78 -1.51 45.31 5.14
C LEU A 78 -2.30 45.62 3.87
N ASP A 79 -2.82 46.84 3.73
CA ASP A 79 -3.57 47.27 2.54
C ASP A 79 -2.63 47.54 1.35
N GLU A 80 -1.40 47.97 1.60
CA GLU A 80 -0.33 48.11 0.59
C GLU A 80 0.44 46.79 0.33
N HIS A 81 0.02 45.67 0.92
CA HIS A 81 0.67 44.36 0.80
C HIS A 81 2.17 44.32 1.18
N ARG A 82 2.64 45.24 2.05
CA ARG A 82 4.01 45.26 2.57
C ARG A 82 4.18 44.27 3.73
N LEU A 83 4.29 42.98 3.40
CA LEU A 83 4.24 41.87 4.38
C LEU A 83 5.32 41.91 5.47
N ASN A 84 6.56 42.27 5.09
CA ASN A 84 7.68 42.39 6.04
C ASN A 84 7.45 43.53 7.04
N ASP A 85 7.01 44.69 6.55
CA ASP A 85 6.70 45.84 7.39
C ASP A 85 5.52 45.52 8.31
N ALA A 86 4.47 44.89 7.77
CA ALA A 86 3.30 44.46 8.54
C ALA A 86 3.68 43.47 9.66
N TRP A 87 4.59 42.52 9.42
CA TRP A 87 5.04 41.60 10.47
C TRP A 87 5.86 42.31 11.55
N ASN A 88 6.78 43.19 11.16
CA ASN A 88 7.59 43.94 12.11
C ASN A 88 6.72 44.85 12.98
N LEU A 89 5.72 45.52 12.39
CA LEU A 89 4.76 46.36 13.10
C LEU A 89 3.86 45.52 14.02
N HIS A 90 3.45 44.33 13.58
CA HIS A 90 2.71 43.38 14.41
C HIS A 90 3.54 42.91 15.63
N GLU A 91 4.81 42.56 15.45
CA GLU A 91 5.70 42.17 16.55
C GLU A 91 5.91 43.31 17.54
N GLN A 92 6.08 44.54 17.04
CA GLN A 92 6.14 45.74 17.89
C GLN A 92 4.85 45.92 18.69
N HIS A 93 3.68 45.76 18.07
CA HIS A 93 2.39 45.83 18.74
C HIS A 93 2.24 44.74 19.80
N MET A 94 2.65 43.50 19.48
CA MET A 94 2.64 42.36 20.40
C MET A 94 3.51 42.59 21.64
N ASN A 95 4.63 43.30 21.50
CA ASN A 95 5.53 43.63 22.60
C ASN A 95 5.00 44.79 23.49
N MET A 96 4.17 45.67 22.94
CA MET A 96 3.63 46.84 23.66
C MET A 96 2.33 46.52 24.39
N GLU A 97 1.30 46.08 23.65
CA GLU A 97 -0.08 45.95 24.15
C GLU A 97 -0.65 44.53 23.95
N GLY A 98 0.10 43.63 23.31
CA GLY A 98 -0.35 42.30 22.94
C GLY A 98 -1.07 42.29 21.59
N PHE A 99 -2.11 41.45 21.45
CA PHE A 99 -2.76 41.26 20.16
C PHE A 99 -3.43 42.54 19.65
N PRO A 100 -3.26 42.89 18.35
CA PRO A 100 -4.03 43.94 17.71
C PRO A 100 -5.54 43.66 17.74
N ARG A 101 -6.33 44.67 17.36
CA ARG A 101 -7.79 44.53 17.21
C ARG A 101 -8.14 43.34 16.31
N LYS A 102 -9.28 42.71 16.61
CA LYS A 102 -9.82 41.55 15.87
C LYS A 102 -9.77 41.73 14.35
N SER A 103 -10.18 42.89 13.83
CA SER A 103 -10.15 43.18 12.38
C SER A 103 -8.75 43.09 11.79
N ILE A 104 -7.76 43.64 12.47
CA ILE A 104 -6.36 43.68 12.03
C ILE A 104 -5.75 42.28 12.07
N VAL A 105 -6.01 41.50 13.14
CA VAL A 105 -5.53 40.12 13.25
C VAL A 105 -6.06 39.27 12.09
N ASN A 106 -7.36 39.34 11.78
CA ASN A 106 -7.95 38.55 10.69
C ASN A 106 -7.51 39.05 9.30
N LYS A 107 -7.29 40.36 9.14
CA LYS A 107 -6.70 40.92 7.92
C LYS A 107 -5.27 40.41 7.73
N LEU A 108 -4.47 40.39 8.79
CA LEU A 108 -3.09 39.88 8.75
C LEU A 108 -3.04 38.39 8.40
N LEU A 109 -3.90 37.56 9.01
CA LEU A 109 -4.00 36.13 8.68
C LEU A 109 -4.37 35.90 7.22
N THR A 110 -5.33 36.66 6.69
CA THR A 110 -5.78 36.50 5.31
C THR A 110 -4.77 37.04 4.30
N THR A 111 -4.15 38.20 4.55
CA THR A 111 -3.07 38.76 3.71
C THR A 111 -1.85 37.82 3.68
N PHE A 112 -1.48 37.19 4.80
CA PHE A 112 -0.40 36.19 4.80
C PHE A 112 -0.79 34.91 4.09
N ALA A 113 -2.02 34.43 4.26
CA ALA A 113 -2.51 33.27 3.53
C ALA A 113 -2.60 33.52 2.00
N GLN A 114 -2.82 34.76 1.58
CA GLN A 114 -2.85 35.20 0.17
C GLN A 114 -1.48 35.27 -0.49
N SER A 115 -0.43 35.54 0.30
CA SER A 115 0.93 35.62 -0.24
C SER A 115 1.36 34.31 -0.89
N LEU A 116 0.77 33.18 -0.44
CA LEU A 116 1.11 31.85 -0.91
C LEU A 116 2.64 31.59 -0.82
N GLU A 117 3.31 32.18 0.16
CA GLU A 117 4.70 31.85 0.49
C GLU A 117 4.74 31.05 1.79
N LEU A 118 5.58 30.01 1.82
CA LEU A 118 5.68 29.09 2.97
C LEU A 118 6.00 29.83 4.28
N GLN A 119 6.87 30.85 4.21
CA GLN A 119 7.27 31.66 5.37
C GLN A 119 6.09 32.40 6.01
N TRP A 120 5.19 32.98 5.21
CA TRP A 120 4.05 33.73 5.71
C TRP A 120 2.93 32.82 6.18
N LEU A 121 2.75 31.66 5.54
CA LEU A 121 1.81 30.63 5.99
C LEU A 121 2.20 30.06 7.36
N ASP A 122 3.48 29.76 7.57
CA ASP A 122 3.98 29.31 8.87
C ASP A 122 3.80 30.40 9.95
N ARG A 123 4.13 31.66 9.64
CA ARG A 123 3.90 32.79 10.58
C ARG A 123 2.42 32.99 10.91
N ALA A 124 1.53 32.86 9.93
CA ALA A 124 0.09 32.95 10.15
C ALA A 124 -0.41 31.80 11.03
N PHE A 125 0.08 30.58 10.80
CA PHE A 125 -0.24 29.43 11.63
C PHE A 125 0.27 29.58 13.08
N ASP A 126 1.51 30.04 13.25
CA ASP A 126 2.10 30.32 14.57
C ASP A 126 1.30 31.38 15.33
N LEU A 127 0.81 32.41 14.63
CA LEU A 127 -0.06 33.43 15.22
C LEU A 127 -1.38 32.83 15.74
N VAL A 128 -2.01 31.94 14.97
CA VAL A 128 -3.21 31.21 15.40
C VAL A 128 -2.90 30.34 16.61
N GLN A 129 -1.79 29.59 16.61
CA GLN A 129 -1.40 28.78 17.76
C GLN A 129 -1.18 29.61 19.01
N LYS A 130 -0.50 30.76 18.88
CA LYS A 130 -0.26 31.68 19.99
C LYS A 130 -1.58 32.22 20.55
N ALA A 131 -2.49 32.69 19.70
CA ALA A 131 -3.80 33.19 20.10
C ALA A 131 -4.63 32.12 20.84
N MET A 132 -4.58 30.86 20.38
CA MET A 132 -5.26 29.75 21.05
C MET A 132 -4.61 29.38 22.39
N SER A 133 -3.27 29.43 22.48
CA SER A 133 -2.54 29.13 23.71
C SER A 133 -2.75 30.17 24.81
N GLU A 134 -2.97 31.44 24.44
CA GLU A 134 -3.30 32.54 25.36
C GLU A 134 -4.80 32.65 25.68
N HIS A 135 -5.62 31.67 25.27
CA HIS A 135 -7.08 31.67 25.45
C HIS A 135 -7.79 32.88 24.79
N LYS A 136 -7.20 33.48 23.75
CA LYS A 136 -7.75 34.63 23.00
C LYS A 136 -8.46 34.22 21.70
N GLN A 137 -9.18 33.10 21.75
CA GLN A 137 -9.88 32.52 20.58
C GLN A 137 -10.94 33.44 19.96
N ASN A 138 -11.51 34.37 20.72
CA ASN A 138 -12.51 35.34 20.24
C ASN A 138 -11.95 36.35 19.22
N LEU A 139 -10.61 36.46 19.12
CA LEU A 139 -9.93 37.30 18.12
C LEU A 139 -9.92 36.68 16.73
N LEU A 140 -10.22 35.38 16.59
CA LEU A 140 -10.11 34.67 15.33
C LEU A 140 -11.50 34.48 14.72
N ASP A 141 -11.66 34.92 13.47
CA ASP A 141 -12.86 34.69 12.68
C ASP A 141 -12.80 33.32 12.01
N LYS A 142 -13.95 32.62 12.01
CA LYS A 142 -14.07 31.29 11.40
C LYS A 142 -13.69 31.33 9.92
N GLU A 143 -14.06 32.39 9.18
CA GLU A 143 -13.78 32.54 7.75
C GLU A 143 -12.27 32.67 7.49
N ALA A 144 -11.56 33.44 8.32
CA ALA A 144 -10.12 33.61 8.20
C ALA A 144 -9.37 32.29 8.49
N LEU A 145 -9.83 31.53 9.48
CA LEU A 145 -9.26 30.22 9.82
C LEU A 145 -9.52 29.17 8.74
N ILE A 146 -10.73 29.11 8.19
CA ILE A 146 -11.06 28.23 7.04
C ILE A 146 -10.14 28.54 5.86
N TYR A 147 -9.96 29.83 5.55
CA TYR A 147 -9.12 30.26 4.43
C TYR A 147 -7.64 29.91 4.64
N LEU A 148 -7.09 30.19 5.83
CA LEU A 148 -5.73 29.79 6.18
C LEU A 148 -5.55 28.27 6.07
N SER A 149 -6.52 27.49 6.57
CA SER A 149 -6.50 26.03 6.45
C SER A 149 -6.49 25.56 4.99
N LEU A 150 -7.25 26.22 4.11
CA LEU A 150 -7.27 25.91 2.68
C LEU A 150 -5.91 26.21 2.03
N CYS A 151 -5.30 27.37 2.31
CA CYS A 151 -4.00 27.73 1.76
C CYS A 151 -2.88 26.79 2.25
N LEU A 152 -2.89 26.42 3.54
CA LEU A 152 -1.97 25.43 4.09
C LEU A 152 -2.12 24.07 3.40
N ALA A 153 -3.35 23.63 3.12
CA ALA A 153 -3.60 22.39 2.39
C ALA A 153 -3.11 22.47 0.93
N LYS A 154 -3.36 23.60 0.23
CA LYS A 154 -2.90 23.85 -1.14
C LYS A 154 -1.36 23.80 -1.25
N TYR A 155 -0.65 24.26 -0.22
CA TYR A 155 0.82 24.26 -0.15
C TYR A 155 1.44 22.94 0.34
N GLY A 156 0.64 21.89 0.55
CA GLY A 156 1.15 20.60 1.00
C GLY A 156 1.54 20.56 2.48
N LEU A 157 0.92 21.39 3.32
CA LEU A 157 1.04 21.38 4.79
C LEU A 157 -0.24 20.80 5.44
N PRO A 158 -0.58 19.52 5.20
CA PRO A 158 -1.86 18.96 5.64
C PRO A 158 -1.99 18.85 7.15
N VAL A 159 -0.88 18.73 7.88
CA VAL A 159 -0.88 18.66 9.36
C VAL A 159 -1.37 19.98 9.95
N ASN A 160 -0.83 21.10 9.47
CA ASN A 160 -1.20 22.43 9.94
C ASN A 160 -2.67 22.74 9.59
N ALA A 161 -3.10 22.41 8.36
CA ALA A 161 -4.49 22.53 7.94
C ALA A 161 -5.44 21.71 8.85
N ALA A 162 -5.13 20.43 9.12
CA ALA A 162 -5.94 19.58 9.99
C ALA A 162 -6.06 20.13 11.42
N ILE A 163 -4.97 20.69 11.96
CA ILE A 163 -4.97 21.31 13.29
C ILE A 163 -5.95 22.49 13.34
N ILE A 164 -5.99 23.34 12.32
CA ILE A 164 -6.93 24.48 12.28
C ILE A 164 -8.38 23.98 12.27
N ILE A 165 -8.71 22.98 11.46
CA ILE A 165 -10.08 22.42 11.42
C ILE A 165 -10.47 21.83 12.77
N ARG A 166 -9.58 21.07 13.42
CA ARG A 166 -9.85 20.53 14.77
C ARG A 166 -10.06 21.64 15.79
N LYS A 167 -9.25 22.70 15.73
CA LYS A 167 -9.36 23.86 16.60
C LYS A 167 -10.68 24.61 16.41
N LEU A 168 -11.13 24.78 15.17
CA LEU A 168 -12.45 25.34 14.87
C LEU A 168 -13.57 24.55 15.57
N VAL A 169 -13.55 23.22 15.48
CA VAL A 169 -14.51 22.33 16.16
C VAL A 169 -14.41 22.43 17.68
N GLU A 170 -13.20 22.42 18.25
CA GLU A 170 -12.97 22.57 19.69
C GLU A 170 -13.51 23.90 20.23
N THR A 171 -13.45 24.97 19.44
CA THR A 171 -13.98 26.30 19.79
C THR A 171 -15.45 26.52 19.42
N GLU A 172 -16.16 25.47 19.02
CA GLU A 172 -17.57 25.50 18.58
C GLU A 172 -17.84 26.43 17.37
N GLN A 173 -16.79 26.76 16.61
CA GLN A 173 -16.89 27.50 15.36
C GLN A 173 -17.01 26.51 14.18
N PHE A 174 -18.19 25.95 13.96
CA PHE A 174 -18.39 24.87 12.98
C PHE A 174 -18.29 25.35 11.51
N PRO A 175 -17.26 24.93 10.74
CA PRO A 175 -17.17 25.25 9.31
C PRO A 175 -18.20 24.44 8.49
N PRO A 176 -18.83 25.02 7.47
CA PRO A 176 -19.74 24.29 6.60
C PRO A 176 -19.00 23.21 5.79
N VAL A 177 -19.70 22.12 5.45
CA VAL A 177 -19.12 20.97 4.73
C VAL A 177 -18.48 21.32 3.40
N THR A 178 -19.04 22.29 2.68
CA THR A 178 -18.48 22.81 1.42
C THR A 178 -17.09 23.41 1.60
N ALA A 179 -16.82 24.03 2.75
CA ALA A 179 -15.53 24.64 3.03
C ALA A 179 -14.48 23.62 3.47
N TRP A 180 -14.80 22.76 4.44
CA TRP A 180 -13.81 21.80 4.94
C TRP A 180 -13.58 20.63 3.98
N SER A 181 -14.56 20.25 3.14
CA SER A 181 -14.35 19.23 2.09
C SER A 181 -13.33 19.68 1.04
N ALA A 182 -13.25 20.98 0.72
CA ALA A 182 -12.23 21.52 -0.17
C ALA A 182 -10.83 21.44 0.46
N VAL A 183 -10.71 21.76 1.76
CA VAL A 183 -9.46 21.55 2.50
C VAL A 183 -9.04 20.08 2.44
N LEU A 184 -9.98 19.15 2.67
CA LEU A 184 -9.70 17.71 2.56
C LEU A 184 -9.21 17.32 1.17
N ALA A 185 -9.78 17.90 0.11
CA ALA A 185 -9.41 17.58 -1.26
C ALA A 185 -7.95 17.88 -1.53
N TYR A 186 -7.47 19.06 -1.12
CA TYR A 186 -6.06 19.42 -1.24
C TYR A 186 -5.16 18.60 -0.31
N MET A 187 -5.58 18.33 0.93
CA MET A 187 -4.83 17.46 1.85
C MET A 187 -4.66 16.04 1.27
N SER A 188 -5.69 15.50 0.64
CA SER A 188 -5.74 14.14 0.09
C SER A 188 -4.82 13.92 -1.11
N GLN A 189 -4.11 14.95 -1.56
CA GLN A 189 -3.06 14.82 -2.58
C GLN A 189 -1.71 14.36 -2.02
N THR A 190 -1.59 14.16 -0.70
CA THR A 190 -0.40 13.65 -0.03
C THR A 190 -0.74 12.46 0.86
N ALA A 191 0.20 11.54 1.10
CA ALA A 191 -0.05 10.35 1.94
C ALA A 191 -0.46 10.73 3.37
N ALA A 192 0.27 11.66 4.01
CA ALA A 192 -0.05 12.14 5.35
C ALA A 192 -1.39 12.87 5.40
N GLY A 193 -1.70 13.68 4.37
CA GLY A 193 -2.95 14.41 4.30
C GLY A 193 -4.16 13.54 3.98
N ALA A 194 -4.02 12.48 3.19
CA ALA A 194 -5.10 11.51 2.95
C ALA A 194 -5.48 10.75 4.24
N TYR A 195 -4.48 10.35 5.05
CA TYR A 195 -4.73 9.74 6.36
C TYR A 195 -5.49 10.70 7.28
N LEU A 196 -5.00 11.94 7.39
CA LEU A 196 -5.64 12.98 8.20
C LEU A 196 -7.03 13.33 7.69
N ALA A 197 -7.26 13.32 6.37
CA ALA A 197 -8.56 13.60 5.80
C ALA A 197 -9.59 12.54 6.21
N ALA A 198 -9.25 11.25 6.11
CA ALA A 198 -10.11 10.19 6.59
C ALA A 198 -10.35 10.27 8.11
N GLU A 199 -9.32 10.60 8.89
CA GLU A 199 -9.46 10.82 10.34
C GLU A 199 -10.42 11.98 10.65
N LEU A 200 -10.30 13.12 9.96
CA LEU A 200 -11.19 14.27 10.16
C LEU A 200 -12.65 13.94 9.81
N VAL A 201 -12.90 13.21 8.71
CA VAL A 201 -14.26 12.78 8.37
C VAL A 201 -14.85 11.87 9.47
N ILE A 202 -14.05 10.96 10.03
CA ILE A 202 -14.47 10.08 11.13
C ILE A 202 -14.71 10.88 12.42
N GLU A 203 -13.78 11.75 12.81
CA GLU A 203 -13.88 12.62 13.99
C GLU A 203 -15.14 13.48 13.96
N ILE A 204 -15.39 14.17 12.85
CA ILE A 204 -16.59 14.99 12.64
C ILE A 204 -17.84 14.09 12.56
N GLY A 205 -17.74 12.95 11.89
CA GLY A 205 -18.82 11.96 11.76
C GLY A 205 -19.35 11.45 13.10
N TYR A 206 -18.48 11.29 14.11
CA TYR A 206 -18.89 10.88 15.45
C TYR A 206 -19.86 11.86 16.14
N LEU A 207 -19.87 13.14 15.74
CA LEU A 207 -20.83 14.13 16.22
C LEU A 207 -22.25 13.82 15.73
N PHE A 208 -22.41 13.19 14.56
CA PHE A 208 -23.69 12.94 13.89
C PHE A 208 -24.16 11.48 13.93
N GLN A 209 -23.37 10.57 14.49
CA GLN A 209 -23.68 9.14 14.49
C GLN A 209 -25.04 8.85 15.13
N ASP A 210 -25.79 7.92 14.54
CA ASP A 210 -27.05 7.37 15.06
C ASP A 210 -28.10 8.44 15.40
N GLY A 211 -28.09 9.57 14.68
CA GLY A 211 -29.08 10.65 14.86
C GLY A 211 -28.90 11.46 16.15
N ARG A 212 -27.69 11.51 16.73
CA ARG A 212 -27.39 12.31 17.95
C ARG A 212 -27.73 13.80 17.86
N VAL A 213 -27.76 14.37 16.66
CA VAL A 213 -28.07 15.78 16.42
C VAL A 213 -29.46 15.87 15.82
N ASP A 214 -30.40 16.47 16.55
CA ASP A 214 -31.75 16.72 16.06
C ASP A 214 -31.73 17.81 14.97
N PRO A 215 -32.15 17.52 13.73
CA PRO A 215 -32.18 18.48 12.64
C PRO A 215 -33.25 19.57 12.79
N ARG A 216 -34.26 19.38 13.64
CA ARG A 216 -35.38 20.33 13.80
C ARG A 216 -35.05 21.51 14.70
N LYS A 217 -33.99 21.40 15.51
CA LYS A 217 -33.61 22.42 16.48
C LYS A 217 -32.74 23.50 15.83
N LYS A 218 -33.22 24.74 15.78
CA LYS A 218 -32.49 25.88 15.17
C LYS A 218 -31.11 26.12 15.79
N SER A 219 -30.90 25.82 17.08
CA SER A 219 -29.58 25.92 17.70
C SER A 219 -28.52 25.01 17.07
N ASN A 220 -28.94 23.94 16.38
CA ASN A 220 -28.06 22.97 15.76
C ASN A 220 -27.72 23.34 14.30
N GLU A 221 -28.28 24.41 13.75
CA GLU A 221 -28.13 24.79 12.33
C GLU A 221 -26.66 24.86 11.91
N HIS A 222 -25.81 25.53 12.69
CA HIS A 222 -24.38 25.63 12.43
C HIS A 222 -23.64 24.30 12.55
N LEU A 223 -24.03 23.46 13.50
CA LEU A 223 -23.45 22.11 13.63
C LEU A 223 -23.87 21.25 12.43
N ILE A 224 -25.15 21.25 12.06
CA ILE A 224 -25.68 20.49 10.92
C ILE A 224 -25.02 20.89 9.60
N ALA A 225 -24.68 22.17 9.43
CA ALA A 225 -23.95 22.65 8.26
C ALA A 225 -22.57 21.96 8.09
N MET A 226 -21.97 21.47 9.18
CA MET A 226 -20.71 20.74 9.17
C MET A 226 -20.85 19.25 8.84
N LYS A 227 -22.08 18.72 8.76
CA LYS A 227 -22.33 17.28 8.54
C LYS A 227 -21.60 16.78 7.29
N PRO A 228 -20.80 15.69 7.38
CA PRO A 228 -20.12 15.12 6.22
C PRO A 228 -21.11 14.76 5.10
N ASN A 229 -20.76 15.11 3.87
CA ASN A 229 -21.53 14.83 2.67
C ASN A 229 -20.79 13.81 1.78
N THR A 230 -21.45 13.38 0.69
CA THR A 230 -20.92 12.40 -0.25
C THR A 230 -19.56 12.83 -0.83
N THR A 231 -19.38 14.11 -1.17
CA THR A 231 -18.12 14.63 -1.72
C THR A 231 -16.97 14.53 -0.70
N ALA A 232 -17.18 14.94 0.55
CA ALA A 232 -16.16 14.88 1.60
C ALA A 232 -15.69 13.44 1.86
N VAL A 233 -16.65 12.49 1.92
CA VAL A 233 -16.36 11.06 2.08
C VAL A 233 -15.60 10.52 0.86
N ASN A 234 -16.06 10.83 -0.36
CA ASN A 234 -15.44 10.35 -1.58
C ASN A 234 -14.00 10.84 -1.75
N VAL A 235 -13.73 12.10 -1.41
CA VAL A 235 -12.38 12.67 -1.38
C VAL A 235 -11.46 11.88 -0.44
N ALA A 236 -11.92 11.63 0.78
CA ALA A 236 -11.13 10.89 1.77
C ALA A 236 -10.88 9.43 1.34
N LEU A 237 -11.90 8.76 0.78
CA LEU A 237 -11.76 7.38 0.27
C LEU A 237 -10.82 7.32 -0.94
N ALA A 238 -10.94 8.23 -1.90
CA ALA A 238 -10.07 8.31 -3.07
C ALA A 238 -8.61 8.55 -2.67
N GLY A 239 -8.37 9.49 -1.75
CA GLY A 239 -7.04 9.73 -1.19
C GLY A 239 -6.47 8.48 -0.50
N CYS A 240 -7.28 7.79 0.31
CA CYS A 240 -6.84 6.57 0.97
C CYS A 240 -6.51 5.46 -0.04
N LEU A 241 -7.29 5.30 -1.10
CA LEU A 241 -7.01 4.35 -2.17
C LEU A 241 -5.71 4.71 -2.92
N LEU A 242 -5.51 5.97 -3.27
CA LEU A 242 -4.30 6.41 -3.98
C LEU A 242 -3.02 6.09 -3.20
N PHE A 243 -3.04 6.30 -1.87
CA PHE A 243 -1.88 6.08 -1.00
C PHE A 243 -1.86 4.73 -0.27
N GLY A 244 -2.76 3.80 -0.60
CA GLY A 244 -2.77 2.45 -0.02
C GLY A 244 -3.22 2.37 1.46
N LEU A 245 -3.91 3.39 1.97
CA LEU A 245 -4.42 3.48 3.35
C LEU A 245 -5.73 2.69 3.55
N THR A 246 -5.77 1.44 3.10
CA THR A 246 -7.00 0.67 2.91
C THR A 246 -7.71 0.31 4.21
N ARG A 247 -6.96 0.05 5.30
CA ARG A 247 -7.55 -0.18 6.64
C ARG A 247 -8.22 1.06 7.20
N LYS A 248 -7.66 2.24 6.96
CA LYS A 248 -8.25 3.51 7.40
C LYS A 248 -9.52 3.80 6.59
N ALA A 249 -9.47 3.53 5.29
CA ALA A 249 -10.64 3.63 4.42
C ALA A 249 -11.79 2.72 4.91
N GLU A 250 -11.50 1.50 5.35
CA GLU A 250 -12.52 0.59 5.91
C GLU A 250 -13.14 1.12 7.22
N GLN A 251 -12.35 1.72 8.12
CA GLN A 251 -12.91 2.40 9.30
C GLN A 251 -13.85 3.54 8.92
N LEU A 252 -13.53 4.27 7.84
CA LEU A 252 -14.42 5.31 7.31
C LEU A 252 -15.70 4.69 6.72
N LEU A 253 -15.61 3.56 6.00
CA LEU A 253 -16.77 2.83 5.48
C LEU A 253 -17.74 2.40 6.60
N ASP A 254 -17.22 1.91 7.73
CA ASP A 254 -18.04 1.53 8.91
C ASP A 254 -18.82 2.71 9.51
N MET A 255 -18.32 3.94 9.31
CA MET A 255 -18.94 5.17 9.81
C MET A 255 -19.99 5.76 8.87
N ILE A 256 -19.91 5.51 7.56
CA ILE A 256 -20.83 6.10 6.55
C ILE A 256 -22.31 5.81 6.87
N PRO A 257 -22.75 4.57 7.15
CA PRO A 257 -24.15 4.27 7.47
C PRO A 257 -24.60 4.95 8.77
N ARG A 258 -23.71 5.07 9.76
CA ARG A 258 -24.01 5.67 11.07
C ARG A 258 -24.26 7.18 10.98
N ILE A 259 -23.57 7.85 10.06
CA ILE A 259 -23.75 9.29 9.79
C ILE A 259 -25.00 9.52 8.89
N GLY A 260 -25.40 8.50 8.13
CA GLY A 260 -26.49 8.58 7.15
C GLY A 260 -26.09 9.40 5.92
N VAL A 261 -24.87 9.21 5.40
CA VAL A 261 -24.42 9.80 4.13
C VAL A 261 -24.97 8.96 2.98
N LYS A 262 -25.48 9.61 1.93
CA LYS A 262 -25.94 8.93 0.71
C LYS A 262 -24.77 8.34 -0.06
N THR A 263 -24.89 7.07 -0.46
CA THR A 263 -23.93 6.36 -1.30
C THR A 263 -24.18 6.72 -2.77
N ASP A 264 -23.14 7.17 -3.47
CA ASP A 264 -23.15 7.36 -4.93
C ASP A 264 -22.33 6.26 -5.63
N ILE A 265 -22.40 6.24 -6.96
CA ILE A 265 -21.73 5.22 -7.78
C ILE A 265 -20.22 5.21 -7.53
N ASN A 266 -19.58 6.38 -7.48
CA ASN A 266 -18.14 6.48 -7.20
C ASN A 266 -17.78 5.84 -5.86
N MET A 267 -18.60 6.05 -4.82
CA MET A 267 -18.41 5.41 -3.52
C MET A 267 -18.53 3.88 -3.60
N LEU A 268 -19.49 3.35 -4.37
CA LEU A 268 -19.62 1.91 -4.58
C LEU A 268 -18.37 1.32 -5.26
N ILE A 269 -17.84 1.97 -6.30
CA ILE A 269 -16.61 1.52 -6.98
C ILE A 269 -15.42 1.56 -6.01
N MET A 270 -15.26 2.66 -5.27
CA MET A 270 -14.18 2.79 -4.28
C MET A 270 -14.30 1.76 -3.15
N MET A 271 -15.50 1.48 -2.65
CA MET A 271 -15.75 0.39 -1.71
C MET A 271 -15.29 -0.95 -2.28
N GLY A 272 -15.56 -1.21 -3.56
CA GLY A 272 -15.09 -2.38 -4.27
C GLY A 272 -13.56 -2.54 -4.20
N HIS A 273 -12.82 -1.48 -4.53
CA HIS A 273 -11.35 -1.46 -4.42
C HIS A 273 -10.86 -1.62 -2.97
N ILE A 274 -11.50 -0.98 -1.99
CA ILE A 274 -11.11 -1.09 -0.58
C ILE A 274 -11.31 -2.53 -0.09
N TYR A 275 -12.45 -3.13 -0.40
CA TYR A 275 -12.76 -4.52 -0.06
C TYR A 275 -11.85 -5.51 -0.79
N GLU A 276 -11.45 -5.23 -2.03
CA GLU A 276 -10.45 -6.01 -2.76
C GLU A 276 -9.10 -5.99 -2.05
N ARG A 277 -8.63 -4.81 -1.65
CA ARG A 277 -7.31 -4.66 -1.01
C ARG A 277 -7.27 -5.17 0.43
N ASN A 278 -8.39 -5.06 1.18
CA ASN A 278 -8.51 -5.60 2.54
C ASN A 278 -8.99 -7.04 2.58
N GLY A 279 -9.41 -7.57 1.43
CA GLY A 279 -9.82 -8.96 1.29
C GLY A 279 -11.15 -9.31 1.95
N ARG A 280 -12.16 -8.46 1.73
CA ARG A 280 -13.54 -8.62 2.23
C ARG A 280 -14.44 -9.23 1.15
N ARG A 281 -14.21 -10.49 0.81
CA ARG A 281 -14.94 -11.23 -0.23
C ARG A 281 -16.46 -11.17 -0.10
N GLU A 282 -17.00 -11.42 1.10
CA GLU A 282 -18.46 -11.48 1.30
C GLU A 282 -19.11 -10.10 1.17
N GLU A 283 -18.45 -9.03 1.61
CA GLU A 283 -18.95 -7.67 1.42
C GLU A 283 -18.87 -7.25 -0.05
N LEU A 284 -17.82 -7.67 -0.77
CA LEU A 284 -17.68 -7.44 -2.21
C LEU A 284 -18.76 -8.17 -3.03
N LYS A 285 -19.13 -9.40 -2.63
CA LYS A 285 -20.27 -10.14 -3.23
C LYS A 285 -21.61 -9.45 -2.98
N LYS A 286 -21.84 -8.93 -1.76
CA LYS A 286 -23.05 -8.14 -1.48
C LYS A 286 -23.09 -6.88 -2.34
N LEU A 287 -21.95 -6.23 -2.48
CA LEU A 287 -21.79 -5.02 -3.29
C LEU A 287 -22.10 -5.25 -4.77
N LYS A 288 -21.78 -6.44 -5.31
CA LYS A 288 -22.11 -6.83 -6.70
C LYS A 288 -23.58 -6.62 -7.02
N ARG A 289 -24.50 -7.01 -6.13
CA ARG A 289 -25.96 -6.86 -6.36
C ARG A 289 -26.35 -5.39 -6.56
N TYR A 290 -25.79 -4.50 -5.75
CA TYR A 290 -26.06 -3.06 -5.86
C TYR A 290 -25.47 -2.43 -7.12
N VAL A 291 -24.32 -2.92 -7.58
CA VAL A 291 -23.69 -2.46 -8.83
C VAL A 291 -24.47 -2.97 -10.05
N ASP A 292 -24.92 -4.22 -10.03
CA ASP A 292 -25.72 -4.81 -11.12
C ASP A 292 -27.12 -4.16 -11.26
N GLU A 293 -27.70 -3.67 -10.16
CA GLU A 293 -29.02 -3.01 -10.12
C GLU A 293 -28.96 -1.50 -10.41
N ALA A 294 -27.77 -0.90 -10.49
CA ALA A 294 -27.62 0.55 -10.68
C ALA A 294 -27.66 0.94 -12.17
N HIS A 295 -28.49 1.93 -12.50
CA HIS A 295 -28.85 2.26 -13.90
C HIS A 295 -27.95 3.34 -14.53
N ASP A 296 -27.18 4.10 -13.72
CA ASP A 296 -26.37 5.24 -14.19
C ASP A 296 -24.84 4.94 -14.22
N LEU A 297 -24.44 3.66 -14.29
CA LEU A 297 -23.02 3.29 -14.35
C LEU A 297 -22.45 3.50 -15.76
N SER A 298 -21.31 4.16 -15.83
CA SER A 298 -20.50 4.15 -17.06
C SER A 298 -19.83 2.79 -17.26
N ASP A 299 -19.62 2.38 -18.52
CA ASP A 299 -18.90 1.16 -18.89
C ASP A 299 -17.54 1.04 -18.19
N GLY A 300 -16.84 2.17 -18.01
CA GLY A 300 -15.55 2.24 -17.32
C GLY A 300 -15.66 1.89 -15.83
N GLN A 301 -16.64 2.47 -15.13
CA GLN A 301 -16.90 2.18 -13.71
C GLN A 301 -17.35 0.73 -13.50
N PHE A 302 -18.19 0.21 -14.40
CA PHE A 302 -18.61 -1.19 -14.37
C PHE A 302 -17.41 -2.13 -14.52
N ARG A 303 -16.54 -1.86 -15.50
CA ARG A 303 -15.29 -2.60 -15.70
C ARG A 303 -14.36 -2.55 -14.48
N GLU A 304 -14.21 -1.39 -13.84
CA GLU A 304 -13.37 -1.22 -12.65
C GLU A 304 -13.84 -2.06 -11.45
N PHE A 305 -15.15 -2.12 -11.23
CA PHE A 305 -15.72 -2.95 -10.19
C PHE A 305 -15.43 -4.43 -10.43
N TYR A 306 -15.67 -4.91 -11.65
CA TYR A 306 -15.43 -6.32 -12.00
C TYR A 306 -13.95 -6.68 -12.01
N ASN A 307 -13.05 -5.75 -12.36
CA ASN A 307 -11.60 -5.91 -12.21
C ASN A 307 -11.23 -6.14 -10.74
N SER A 308 -11.81 -5.35 -9.84
CA SER A 308 -11.59 -5.48 -8.40
C SER A 308 -12.15 -6.81 -7.86
N LEU A 309 -13.34 -7.20 -8.30
CA LEU A 309 -13.95 -8.48 -7.92
C LEU A 309 -13.08 -9.67 -8.36
N LEU A 310 -12.60 -9.65 -9.61
CA LEU A 310 -11.76 -10.73 -10.16
C LEU A 310 -10.41 -10.81 -9.46
N SER A 311 -9.78 -9.66 -9.23
CA SER A 311 -8.53 -9.57 -8.45
C SER A 311 -8.71 -10.11 -7.03
N CYS A 312 -9.84 -9.81 -6.38
CA CYS A 312 -10.17 -10.34 -5.07
C CYS A 312 -10.29 -11.87 -5.10
N HIS A 313 -11.00 -12.46 -6.07
CA HIS A 313 -11.10 -13.93 -6.15
C HIS A 313 -9.73 -14.60 -6.32
N LEU A 314 -8.87 -14.04 -7.18
CA LEU A 314 -7.51 -14.53 -7.39
C LEU A 314 -6.65 -14.46 -6.12
N LYS A 315 -6.64 -13.30 -5.42
CA LYS A 315 -5.87 -13.11 -4.18
C LYS A 315 -6.26 -14.11 -3.08
N PHE A 316 -7.51 -14.56 -3.08
CA PHE A 316 -8.04 -15.49 -2.08
C PHE A 316 -7.97 -16.96 -2.51
N GLY A 317 -7.41 -17.27 -3.70
CA GLY A 317 -7.36 -18.64 -4.22
C GLY A 317 -8.75 -19.23 -4.51
N ASP A 318 -9.77 -18.38 -4.66
CA ASP A 318 -11.13 -18.78 -5.00
C ASP A 318 -11.27 -18.91 -6.52
N LEU A 319 -10.54 -19.89 -7.04
CA LEU A 319 -10.39 -20.12 -8.47
C LEU A 319 -11.72 -20.46 -9.14
N GLU A 320 -12.62 -21.17 -8.44
CA GLU A 320 -13.94 -21.52 -8.95
C GLU A 320 -14.78 -20.29 -9.30
N SER A 321 -14.86 -19.32 -8.38
CA SER A 321 -15.64 -18.10 -8.63
C SER A 321 -14.98 -17.22 -9.70
N ALA A 322 -13.65 -17.16 -9.74
CA ALA A 322 -12.91 -16.42 -10.76
C ALA A 322 -13.11 -17.03 -12.16
N SER A 323 -12.98 -18.35 -12.28
CA SER A 323 -13.23 -19.10 -13.51
C SER A 323 -14.68 -19.00 -13.97
N HIS A 324 -15.63 -19.10 -13.05
CA HIS A 324 -17.05 -18.91 -13.37
C HIS A 324 -17.31 -17.51 -13.93
N MET A 325 -16.71 -16.48 -13.35
CA MET A 325 -16.89 -15.10 -13.82
C MET A 325 -16.27 -14.86 -15.20
N VAL A 326 -15.10 -15.45 -15.49
CA VAL A 326 -14.50 -15.42 -16.83
C VAL A 326 -15.37 -16.15 -17.86
N LEU A 327 -15.92 -17.32 -17.52
CA LEU A 327 -16.84 -18.05 -18.39
C LEU A 327 -18.14 -17.28 -18.64
N GLU A 328 -18.67 -16.59 -17.63
CA GLU A 328 -19.85 -15.73 -17.76
C GLU A 328 -19.60 -14.59 -18.76
N MET A 329 -18.42 -13.96 -18.69
CA MET A 329 -18.01 -12.91 -19.63
C MET A 329 -17.94 -13.44 -21.08
N LEU A 330 -17.27 -14.58 -21.30
CA LEU A 330 -17.18 -15.21 -22.62
C LEU A 330 -18.55 -15.61 -23.16
N CYS A 331 -19.42 -16.17 -22.32
CA CYS A 331 -20.77 -16.56 -22.72
C CYS A 331 -21.61 -15.34 -23.15
N LYS A 332 -21.53 -14.22 -22.40
CA LYS A 332 -22.22 -12.96 -22.76
C LYS A 332 -21.66 -12.36 -24.04
N SER A 333 -20.34 -12.37 -24.22
CA SER A 333 -19.65 -11.98 -25.45
C SER A 333 -20.18 -12.73 -26.67
N LYS A 334 -20.18 -14.06 -26.60
CA LYS A 334 -20.66 -14.93 -27.69
C LYS A 334 -22.13 -14.71 -28.01
N LYS A 335 -22.98 -14.58 -26.99
CA LYS A 335 -24.41 -14.25 -27.18
C LYS A 335 -24.56 -12.95 -27.94
N ALA A 336 -23.85 -11.90 -27.55
CA ALA A 336 -23.90 -10.63 -28.24
C ALA A 336 -23.36 -10.69 -29.68
N GLN A 337 -22.27 -11.43 -29.92
CA GLN A 337 -21.74 -11.66 -31.26
C GLN A 337 -22.75 -12.42 -32.14
N SER A 338 -23.43 -13.43 -31.59
CA SER A 338 -24.47 -14.16 -32.31
C SER A 338 -25.70 -13.30 -32.60
N SER A 339 -26.12 -12.44 -31.67
CA SER A 339 -27.22 -11.48 -31.86
C SER A 339 -26.87 -10.40 -32.88
N LEU A 340 -25.61 -9.92 -32.88
CA LEU A 340 -25.11 -9.00 -33.89
C LEU A 340 -25.05 -9.68 -35.26
N GLY A 341 -24.53 -10.91 -35.35
CA GLY A 341 -24.50 -11.68 -36.59
C GLY A 341 -25.89 -11.95 -37.15
N MET A 342 -26.88 -12.24 -36.29
CA MET A 342 -28.29 -12.35 -36.67
C MET A 342 -28.85 -11.02 -37.17
N ALA A 343 -28.53 -9.91 -36.51
CA ALA A 343 -28.97 -8.58 -36.97
C ALA A 343 -28.35 -8.24 -38.33
N THR A 344 -27.05 -8.46 -38.51
CA THR A 344 -26.34 -8.25 -39.79
C THR A 344 -26.90 -9.13 -40.90
N PHE A 345 -27.21 -10.41 -40.63
CA PHE A 345 -27.88 -11.29 -41.59
C PHE A 345 -29.32 -10.87 -41.90
N MET A 346 -30.05 -10.30 -40.93
CA MET A 346 -31.39 -9.74 -41.19
C MET A 346 -31.35 -8.43 -41.99
N PHE A 347 -30.23 -7.72 -42.01
CA PHE A 347 -30.00 -6.55 -42.86
C PHE A 347 -29.43 -6.90 -44.26
N GLU A 348 -28.97 -8.14 -44.47
CA GLU A 348 -28.41 -8.64 -45.76
C GLU A 348 -29.39 -9.49 -46.60
N ALA A 349 -30.71 -9.43 -46.32
CA ALA A 349 -31.71 -9.89 -47.27
C ALA A 349 -31.92 -8.82 -48.36
N PRO A 350 -32.08 -9.18 -49.65
CA PRO A 350 -32.09 -8.20 -50.73
C PRO A 350 -33.45 -7.51 -50.81
N GLU A 351 -33.63 -6.43 -50.07
CA GLU A 351 -34.71 -5.48 -50.33
C GLU A 351 -34.26 -4.42 -51.34
N ILE A 352 -34.79 -4.63 -52.53
CA ILE A 352 -35.15 -3.71 -53.60
C ILE A 352 -35.02 -2.23 -53.21
N GLU A 353 -34.36 -1.49 -54.11
CA GLU A 353 -34.31 -0.03 -54.15
C GLU A 353 -35.65 0.61 -53.82
N ASP A 354 -35.69 1.41 -52.76
CA ASP A 354 -36.62 2.54 -52.72
C ASP A 354 -35.97 3.78 -52.11
N LYS A 355 -35.87 4.80 -52.96
CA LYS A 355 -35.38 6.14 -52.64
C LYS A 355 -36.46 6.88 -51.85
N SER A 356 -36.18 7.33 -50.63
CA SER A 356 -36.71 8.61 -50.15
C SER A 356 -35.98 9.17 -48.91
N ASN A 357 -35.26 10.26 -49.18
CA ASN A 357 -35.16 11.50 -48.42
C ASN A 357 -34.87 11.57 -46.89
N SER A 358 -33.70 12.20 -46.65
CA SER A 358 -33.45 13.37 -45.80
C SER A 358 -33.47 13.21 -44.29
N PHE A 359 -32.35 13.55 -43.61
CA PHE A 359 -32.24 14.77 -42.79
C PHE A 359 -30.80 15.00 -42.27
N GLY A 360 -30.23 16.15 -42.65
CA GLY A 360 -29.42 17.04 -41.81
C GLY A 360 -28.07 16.57 -41.25
N GLN A 361 -26.99 16.81 -42.00
CA GLN A 361 -25.69 17.12 -41.40
C GLN A 361 -25.76 18.51 -40.75
N ILE A 362 -25.48 18.58 -39.44
CA ILE A 362 -24.98 19.80 -38.80
C ILE A 362 -23.60 19.45 -38.25
N GLU A 363 -22.57 19.80 -39.02
CA GLU A 363 -21.22 19.94 -38.50
C GLU A 363 -21.17 21.17 -37.59
N SER A 364 -20.75 21.00 -36.35
CA SER A 364 -20.20 22.10 -35.54
C SER A 364 -18.74 21.78 -35.22
N ARG A 365 -17.87 22.42 -36.00
CA ARG A 365 -16.47 22.66 -35.66
C ARG A 365 -16.44 23.69 -34.53
N GLU A 366 -15.91 23.32 -33.37
CA GLU A 366 -15.31 24.31 -32.46
C GLU A 366 -13.85 23.92 -32.22
N GLY A 367 -12.97 24.76 -32.75
CA GLY A 367 -11.53 24.69 -32.54
C GLY A 367 -11.19 25.15 -31.13
N ILE A 368 -10.44 24.32 -30.41
CA ILE A 368 -9.86 24.67 -29.12
C ILE A 368 -8.57 25.46 -29.40
N THR A 369 -8.65 26.78 -29.30
CA THR A 369 -7.46 27.63 -29.15
C THR A 369 -6.98 27.55 -27.71
N ASN A 370 -5.77 27.01 -27.55
CA ASN A 370 -4.96 27.12 -26.34
C ASN A 370 -4.69 28.59 -26.02
N GLU A 371 -5.23 29.10 -24.91
CA GLU A 371 -4.67 30.25 -24.22
C GLU A 371 -4.27 29.85 -22.80
N LYS A 372 -2.96 29.94 -22.55
CA LYS A 372 -2.37 29.90 -21.22
C LYS A 372 -2.35 31.31 -20.65
N SER A 373 -2.47 31.34 -19.32
CA SER A 373 -2.01 32.37 -18.36
C SER A 373 -2.75 33.70 -18.32
N THR A 374 -3.55 33.89 -17.26
CA THR A 374 -3.30 34.84 -16.14
C THR A 374 -4.56 34.92 -15.25
N ASP A 375 -4.64 34.12 -14.18
CA ASP A 375 -5.86 34.06 -13.34
C ASP A 375 -5.57 34.09 -11.82
N SER A 376 -4.38 34.54 -11.43
CA SER A 376 -3.94 34.49 -10.03
C SER A 376 -4.47 35.65 -9.18
N GLU A 377 -4.77 36.81 -9.77
CA GLU A 377 -5.20 38.02 -9.03
C GLU A 377 -6.71 38.09 -8.77
N THR A 378 -7.53 37.34 -9.52
CA THR A 378 -9.00 37.41 -9.46
C THR A 378 -9.63 36.52 -8.37
N LEU A 379 -8.84 35.69 -7.69
CA LEU A 379 -9.35 34.62 -6.82
C LEU A 379 -9.88 35.10 -5.45
N LEU A 380 -9.41 36.24 -4.96
CA LEU A 380 -9.55 36.60 -3.55
C LEU A 380 -10.80 37.44 -3.22
N TYR A 381 -11.13 38.41 -4.07
CA TYR A 381 -12.22 39.36 -3.79
C TYR A 381 -13.61 38.68 -3.78
N ASP A 382 -13.70 37.49 -4.38
CA ASP A 382 -14.94 36.71 -4.49
C ASP A 382 -15.13 35.67 -3.37
N VAL A 383 -14.07 35.13 -2.75
CA VAL A 383 -14.21 34.11 -1.67
C VAL A 383 -14.81 34.72 -0.39
N TYR A 384 -14.54 35.99 -0.11
CA TYR A 384 -15.20 36.72 0.99
C TYR A 384 -16.69 37.02 0.72
N ARG A 385 -17.15 36.95 -0.54
CA ARG A 385 -18.57 37.11 -0.90
C ARG A 385 -19.33 35.79 -1.05
N ASP A 386 -18.65 34.67 -1.31
CA ASP A 386 -19.28 33.36 -1.36
C ASP A 386 -19.60 32.82 0.04
N ARG A 387 -20.62 33.40 0.68
CA ARG A 387 -21.12 32.96 2.00
C ARG A 387 -21.58 31.49 2.03
N LYS A 388 -21.76 30.85 0.87
CA LYS A 388 -22.18 29.44 0.76
C LYS A 388 -21.03 28.48 0.39
N PHE A 389 -19.85 29.01 0.05
CA PHE A 389 -18.67 28.26 -0.38
C PHE A 389 -18.94 27.30 -1.56
N LEU A 390 -19.86 27.65 -2.46
CA LEU A 390 -20.23 26.84 -3.62
C LEU A 390 -19.06 26.65 -4.59
N ARG A 391 -18.20 27.67 -4.71
CA ARG A 391 -16.99 27.59 -5.54
C ARG A 391 -15.99 26.57 -4.99
N LEU A 392 -15.82 26.53 -3.67
CA LEU A 392 -14.95 25.54 -3.01
C LEU A 392 -15.46 24.11 -3.21
N GLU A 393 -16.78 23.93 -3.25
CA GLU A 393 -17.37 22.63 -3.57
C GLU A 393 -17.02 22.18 -5.00
N ALA A 394 -17.02 23.10 -5.97
CA ALA A 394 -16.61 22.81 -7.34
C ALA A 394 -15.10 22.45 -7.42
N GLU A 395 -14.25 23.22 -6.73
CA GLU A 395 -12.80 22.91 -6.62
C GLU A 395 -12.58 21.50 -6.00
N ALA A 396 -13.31 21.16 -4.94
CA ALA A 396 -13.23 19.84 -4.31
C ALA A 396 -13.62 18.71 -5.26
N LYS A 397 -14.67 18.92 -6.09
CA LYS A 397 -15.12 17.94 -7.09
C LYS A 397 -14.11 17.75 -8.22
N GLU A 398 -13.44 18.80 -8.67
CA GLU A 398 -12.37 18.69 -9.69
C GLU A 398 -11.13 17.96 -9.17
N VAL A 399 -10.72 18.25 -7.93
CA VAL A 399 -9.64 17.50 -7.27
C VAL A 399 -10.03 16.03 -7.07
N LEU A 400 -11.29 15.75 -6.69
CA LEU A 400 -11.80 14.38 -6.58
C LEU A 400 -11.70 13.63 -7.92
N LYS A 401 -12.13 14.23 -9.04
CA LYS A 401 -11.99 13.63 -10.38
C LYS A 401 -10.52 13.29 -10.67
N THR A 402 -9.61 14.22 -10.37
CA THR A 402 -8.17 14.02 -10.55
C THR A 402 -7.63 12.87 -9.70
N LEU A 403 -8.07 12.76 -8.44
CA LEU A 403 -7.67 11.65 -7.55
C LEU A 403 -8.19 10.30 -8.07
N ILE A 404 -9.43 10.27 -8.56
CA ILE A 404 -10.05 9.07 -9.15
C ILE A 404 -9.25 8.60 -10.36
N MET A 405 -8.97 9.50 -11.32
CA MET A 405 -8.16 9.16 -12.50
C MET A 405 -6.76 8.63 -12.15
N LYS A 406 -6.14 9.14 -11.08
CA LYS A 406 -4.79 8.71 -10.66
C LYS A 406 -4.75 7.27 -10.16
N PHE A 407 -5.79 6.77 -9.50
CA PHE A 407 -5.79 5.39 -8.97
C PHE A 407 -6.36 4.36 -9.95
N GLN A 408 -7.21 4.77 -10.90
CA GLN A 408 -7.84 3.88 -11.90
C GLN A 408 -6.81 3.18 -12.82
N ASN A 409 -5.60 3.73 -12.96
CA ASN A 409 -4.55 3.22 -13.88
C ASN A 409 -3.77 1.99 -13.39
N GLN A 410 -4.20 1.28 -12.34
CA GLN A 410 -3.31 0.30 -11.69
C GLN A 410 -3.50 -1.17 -12.12
N LEU A 411 -4.66 -1.59 -12.64
CA LEU A 411 -4.89 -3.00 -13.02
C LEU A 411 -6.01 -3.14 -14.08
N GLU A 412 -5.69 -3.68 -15.25
CA GLU A 412 -6.67 -4.01 -16.29
C GLU A 412 -6.65 -5.53 -16.54
N LEU A 413 -7.52 -6.26 -15.82
CA LEU A 413 -7.71 -7.71 -16.02
C LEU A 413 -8.80 -8.01 -17.07
N ILE A 414 -9.70 -7.06 -17.25
CA ILE A 414 -10.90 -7.13 -18.09
C ILE A 414 -10.87 -5.92 -19.02
N THR A 415 -11.21 -6.14 -20.28
CA THR A 415 -11.45 -5.10 -21.29
C THR A 415 -12.94 -5.00 -21.59
N THR A 416 -13.35 -3.91 -22.24
CA THR A 416 -14.74 -3.74 -22.68
C THR A 416 -14.75 -3.59 -24.20
N GLU A 417 -15.52 -4.44 -24.88
CA GLU A 417 -15.80 -4.31 -26.31
C GLU A 417 -17.29 -4.08 -26.50
N ARG A 418 -17.68 -2.92 -27.04
CA ARG A 418 -19.08 -2.56 -27.33
C ARG A 418 -20.01 -2.71 -26.12
N GLY A 419 -19.55 -2.31 -24.93
CA GLY A 419 -20.30 -2.39 -23.66
C GLY A 419 -20.29 -3.77 -22.99
N ILE A 420 -19.57 -4.75 -23.53
CA ILE A 420 -19.49 -6.12 -22.98
C ILE A 420 -18.09 -6.37 -22.44
N LEU A 421 -18.04 -6.89 -21.21
CA LEU A 421 -16.79 -7.27 -20.55
C LEU A 421 -16.16 -8.49 -21.23
N GLN A 422 -14.89 -8.38 -21.59
CA GLN A 422 -14.06 -9.45 -22.15
C GLN A 422 -12.88 -9.75 -21.21
N PRO A 423 -12.55 -11.01 -20.97
CA PRO A 423 -11.33 -11.36 -20.25
C PRO A 423 -10.09 -11.04 -21.11
N THR A 424 -9.05 -10.49 -20.50
CA THR A 424 -7.74 -10.29 -21.16
C THR A 424 -6.87 -11.55 -21.10
N GLU A 425 -5.85 -11.63 -21.96
CA GLU A 425 -4.81 -12.67 -21.84
C GLU A 425 -4.17 -12.69 -20.44
N THR A 426 -4.05 -11.52 -19.79
CA THR A 426 -3.45 -11.40 -18.46
C THR A 426 -4.24 -12.13 -17.37
N ILE A 427 -5.58 -12.18 -17.46
CA ILE A 427 -6.39 -12.92 -16.49
C ILE A 427 -6.25 -14.44 -16.70
N PHE A 428 -6.21 -14.90 -17.95
CA PHE A 428 -6.00 -16.31 -18.24
C PHE A 428 -4.65 -16.79 -17.69
N VAL A 429 -3.57 -16.04 -17.93
CA VAL A 429 -2.24 -16.35 -17.38
C VAL A 429 -2.27 -16.39 -15.85
N LYS A 430 -2.93 -15.42 -15.19
CA LYS A 430 -3.05 -15.40 -13.72
C LYS A 430 -3.85 -16.58 -13.17
N LEU A 431 -4.95 -16.96 -13.82
CA LEU A 431 -5.76 -18.12 -13.41
C LEU A 431 -4.98 -19.42 -13.56
N VAL A 432 -4.39 -19.66 -14.74
CA VAL A 432 -3.56 -20.85 -14.99
C VAL A 432 -2.48 -20.97 -13.94
N LYS A 433 -1.71 -19.90 -13.72
CA LYS A 433 -0.65 -19.89 -12.71
C LYS A 433 -1.20 -20.23 -11.32
N ALA A 434 -2.32 -19.64 -10.91
CA ALA A 434 -2.90 -19.88 -9.60
C ALA A 434 -3.43 -21.33 -9.42
N TYR A 435 -3.98 -21.94 -10.47
CA TYR A 435 -4.36 -23.35 -10.47
C TYR A 435 -3.15 -24.29 -10.34
N LEU A 436 -2.08 -24.00 -11.07
CA LEU A 436 -0.83 -24.78 -11.02
C LEU A 436 -0.14 -24.67 -9.65
N GLU A 437 -0.05 -23.46 -9.10
CA GLU A 437 0.50 -23.23 -7.75
C GLU A 437 -0.35 -23.92 -6.66
N SER A 438 -1.66 -24.05 -6.88
CA SER A 438 -2.58 -24.76 -5.98
C SER A 438 -2.61 -26.28 -6.20
N ASN A 439 -1.86 -26.80 -7.18
CA ASN A 439 -1.88 -28.18 -7.65
C ASN A 439 -3.29 -28.74 -7.98
N LYS A 440 -4.18 -27.86 -8.47
CA LYS A 440 -5.57 -28.18 -8.86
C LYS A 440 -5.67 -28.44 -10.36
N ILE A 441 -4.93 -29.46 -10.81
CA ILE A 441 -4.68 -29.72 -12.23
C ILE A 441 -5.95 -30.18 -12.93
N LYS A 442 -6.74 -31.05 -12.29
CA LYS A 442 -8.01 -31.52 -12.83
C LYS A 442 -8.99 -30.36 -13.08
N GLU A 443 -9.18 -29.48 -12.09
CA GLU A 443 -10.08 -28.34 -12.21
C GLU A 443 -9.60 -27.33 -13.27
N LEU A 444 -8.28 -27.20 -13.45
CA LEU A 444 -7.70 -26.38 -14.51
C LEU A 444 -8.03 -26.94 -15.91
N VAL A 445 -7.88 -28.24 -16.11
CA VAL A 445 -8.24 -28.89 -17.38
C VAL A 445 -9.74 -28.72 -17.65
N GLU A 446 -10.60 -28.96 -16.66
CA GLU A 446 -12.05 -28.75 -16.81
C GLU A 446 -12.40 -27.29 -17.15
N PHE A 447 -11.71 -26.33 -16.55
CA PHE A 447 -11.89 -24.91 -16.85
C PHE A 447 -11.46 -24.57 -18.29
N LEU A 448 -10.27 -24.97 -18.71
CA LEU A 448 -9.74 -24.67 -20.04
C LEU A 448 -10.56 -25.34 -21.16
N VAL A 449 -11.07 -26.55 -20.93
CA VAL A 449 -12.02 -27.21 -21.87
C VAL A 449 -13.34 -26.43 -21.99
N LYS A 450 -13.83 -25.84 -20.89
CA LYS A 450 -15.02 -24.97 -20.94
C LYS A 450 -14.73 -23.68 -21.70
N VAL A 451 -13.55 -23.08 -21.50
CA VAL A 451 -13.11 -21.90 -22.26
C VAL A 451 -13.06 -22.21 -23.76
N GLU A 452 -12.48 -23.34 -24.15
CA GLU A 452 -12.38 -23.77 -25.56
C GLU A 452 -13.74 -24.04 -26.23
N LYS A 453 -14.77 -24.41 -25.46
CA LYS A 453 -16.14 -24.52 -25.98
C LYS A 453 -16.80 -23.17 -26.23
N GLU A 454 -16.44 -22.16 -25.44
CA GLU A 454 -17.00 -20.82 -25.56
C GLU A 454 -16.26 -19.99 -26.60
N ASP A 455 -14.93 -20.09 -26.63
CA ASP A 455 -14.01 -19.40 -27.51
C ASP A 455 -13.54 -20.39 -28.60
N SER A 456 -14.22 -20.39 -29.75
CA SER A 456 -14.02 -21.39 -30.82
C SER A 456 -12.54 -21.48 -31.24
N PRO A 457 -11.82 -22.60 -31.02
CA PRO A 457 -10.43 -22.70 -31.43
C PRO A 457 -10.31 -22.87 -32.96
N VAL A 458 -9.34 -22.18 -33.53
CA VAL A 458 -8.98 -22.21 -34.97
C VAL A 458 -8.21 -23.50 -35.33
N SER A 459 -7.69 -24.25 -34.36
CA SER A 459 -6.96 -25.51 -34.54
C SER A 459 -6.68 -26.22 -33.20
N PRO A 460 -6.65 -27.57 -33.13
CA PRO A 460 -6.33 -28.33 -31.91
C PRO A 460 -4.89 -28.12 -31.39
N ASP A 461 -3.94 -27.72 -32.26
CA ASP A 461 -2.57 -27.38 -31.86
C ASP A 461 -2.43 -25.96 -31.28
N CYS A 462 -3.48 -25.13 -31.42
CA CYS A 462 -3.56 -23.79 -30.85
C CYS A 462 -4.49 -23.72 -29.63
N SER A 463 -4.84 -24.87 -29.03
CA SER A 463 -5.71 -24.88 -27.85
C SER A 463 -5.01 -24.20 -26.66
N PRO A 464 -5.76 -23.46 -25.81
CA PRO A 464 -5.21 -22.84 -24.59
C PRO A 464 -4.50 -23.87 -23.70
N LEU A 465 -4.99 -25.11 -23.67
CA LEU A 465 -4.41 -26.23 -22.93
C LEU A 465 -3.01 -26.62 -23.42
N VAL A 466 -2.82 -26.74 -24.74
CA VAL A 466 -1.51 -27.04 -25.34
C VAL A 466 -0.51 -25.91 -25.07
N GLN A 467 -0.96 -24.65 -25.13
CA GLN A 467 -0.12 -23.49 -24.82
C GLN A 467 0.32 -23.47 -23.35
N VAL A 468 -0.58 -23.80 -22.43
CA VAL A 468 -0.25 -23.90 -20.99
C VAL A 468 0.79 -24.99 -20.73
N ILE A 469 0.65 -26.17 -21.35
CA ILE A 469 1.64 -27.25 -21.19
C ILE A 469 3.00 -26.83 -21.75
N ASN A 470 3.05 -26.27 -22.96
CA ASN A 470 4.30 -25.78 -23.56
C ASN A 470 4.96 -24.68 -22.71
N SER A 471 4.15 -23.83 -22.06
CA SER A 471 4.64 -22.82 -21.12
C SER A 471 5.21 -23.45 -19.84
N CYS A 472 4.57 -24.49 -19.30
CA CYS A 472 5.12 -25.23 -18.15
C CYS A 472 6.46 -25.87 -18.52
N ILE A 473 6.57 -26.45 -19.73
CA ILE A 473 7.81 -27.05 -20.24
C ILE A 473 8.92 -25.99 -20.35
N SER A 474 8.63 -24.82 -20.93
CA SER A 474 9.63 -23.76 -21.11
C SER A 474 10.09 -23.14 -19.78
N LEU A 475 9.24 -23.16 -18.75
CA LEU A 475 9.54 -22.74 -17.38
C LEU A 475 10.24 -23.83 -16.54
N GLY A 476 10.40 -25.05 -17.06
CA GLY A 476 11.00 -26.18 -16.33
C GLY A 476 10.06 -26.85 -15.33
N TRP A 477 8.76 -26.55 -15.36
CA TRP A 477 7.73 -27.18 -14.53
C TRP A 477 7.29 -28.52 -15.16
N LEU A 478 8.25 -29.43 -15.31
CA LEU A 478 8.07 -30.66 -16.09
C LEU A 478 7.06 -31.63 -15.46
N ASP A 479 7.00 -31.69 -14.12
CA ASP A 479 6.05 -32.53 -13.39
C ASP A 479 4.61 -32.05 -13.64
N GLN A 480 4.35 -30.76 -13.45
CA GLN A 480 3.04 -30.17 -13.71
C GLN A 480 2.63 -30.29 -15.18
N ALA A 481 3.59 -30.17 -16.10
CA ALA A 481 3.34 -30.39 -17.52
C ALA A 481 2.93 -31.84 -17.84
N HIS A 482 3.53 -32.82 -17.15
CA HIS A 482 3.15 -34.23 -17.26
C HIS A 482 1.76 -34.49 -16.67
N ASP A 483 1.50 -33.99 -15.48
CA ASP A 483 0.21 -34.16 -14.79
C ASP A 483 -0.94 -33.54 -15.61
N LEU A 484 -0.71 -32.36 -16.22
CA LEU A 484 -1.65 -31.75 -17.17
C LEU A 484 -1.90 -32.65 -18.39
N LEU A 485 -0.85 -33.23 -18.95
CA LEU A 485 -0.96 -34.14 -20.09
C LEU A 485 -1.76 -35.40 -19.74
N ASP A 486 -1.59 -35.94 -18.53
CA ASP A 486 -2.34 -37.12 -18.07
C ASP A 486 -3.81 -36.79 -17.81
N GLU A 487 -4.11 -35.69 -17.12
CA GLU A 487 -5.50 -35.25 -16.89
C GLU A 487 -6.22 -34.93 -18.22
N MET A 488 -5.54 -34.33 -19.20
CA MET A 488 -6.08 -34.14 -20.55
C MET A 488 -6.58 -35.45 -21.17
N ARG A 489 -5.78 -36.51 -21.06
CA ARG A 489 -6.14 -37.83 -21.59
C ARG A 489 -7.30 -38.44 -20.82
N LEU A 490 -7.33 -38.30 -19.50
CA LEU A 490 -8.43 -38.76 -18.66
C LEU A 490 -9.75 -38.07 -19.01
N CYS A 491 -9.70 -36.79 -19.36
CA CYS A 491 -10.86 -36.04 -19.85
C CYS A 491 -11.23 -36.32 -21.32
N GLY A 492 -10.50 -37.20 -22.00
CA GLY A 492 -10.78 -37.59 -23.39
C GLY A 492 -10.38 -36.54 -24.43
N VAL A 493 -9.55 -35.55 -24.07
CA VAL A 493 -9.04 -34.54 -24.99
C VAL A 493 -7.89 -35.14 -25.81
N LYS A 494 -7.99 -35.12 -27.14
CA LYS A 494 -6.93 -35.62 -28.03
C LYS A 494 -5.75 -34.64 -28.04
N THR A 495 -4.61 -35.08 -27.51
CA THR A 495 -3.36 -34.32 -27.45
C THR A 495 -2.57 -34.46 -28.75
N GLY A 496 -2.12 -33.34 -29.32
CA GLY A 496 -1.24 -33.32 -30.51
C GLY A 496 0.16 -33.89 -30.24
N SER A 497 0.87 -34.28 -31.30
CA SER A 497 2.23 -34.84 -31.23
C SER A 497 3.28 -33.86 -30.69
N SER A 498 3.01 -32.55 -30.82
CA SER A 498 3.88 -31.46 -30.39
C SER A 498 4.15 -31.44 -28.88
N VAL A 499 3.15 -31.77 -28.07
CA VAL A 499 3.24 -31.76 -26.59
C VAL A 499 4.16 -32.88 -26.10
N TYR A 500 3.98 -34.10 -26.61
CA TYR A 500 4.83 -35.24 -26.29
C TYR A 500 6.28 -34.99 -26.66
N SER A 501 6.52 -34.52 -27.89
CA SER A 501 7.87 -34.22 -28.38
C SER A 501 8.55 -33.14 -27.52
N SER A 502 7.81 -32.10 -27.11
CA SER A 502 8.35 -31.01 -26.29
C SER A 502 8.71 -31.47 -24.86
N LEU A 503 7.80 -32.21 -24.21
CA LEU A 503 8.03 -32.72 -22.85
C LEU A 503 9.17 -33.75 -22.83
N LEU A 504 9.26 -34.58 -23.87
CA LEU A 504 10.29 -35.61 -24.00
C LEU A 504 11.68 -35.00 -24.18
N LYS A 505 11.82 -33.97 -25.02
CA LYS A 505 13.07 -33.21 -25.17
C LYS A 505 13.50 -32.57 -23.85
N ALA A 506 12.56 -32.02 -23.09
CA ALA A 506 12.84 -31.40 -21.81
C ALA A 506 13.33 -32.41 -20.77
N TYR A 507 12.68 -33.58 -20.66
CA TYR A 507 13.15 -34.66 -19.78
C TYR A 507 14.54 -35.19 -20.17
N CYS A 508 14.82 -35.31 -21.46
CA CYS A 508 16.14 -35.69 -21.95
C CYS A 508 17.22 -34.67 -21.54
N LYS A 509 16.91 -33.37 -21.64
CA LYS A 509 17.82 -32.28 -21.26
C LYS A 509 18.12 -32.25 -19.75
N GLU A 510 17.15 -32.62 -18.91
CA GLU A 510 17.31 -32.71 -17.45
C GLU A 510 17.81 -34.08 -16.95
N ASN A 511 18.12 -35.02 -17.86
CA ASN A 511 18.53 -36.39 -17.54
C ASN A 511 17.53 -37.18 -16.67
N ARG A 512 16.23 -36.93 -16.85
CA ARG A 512 15.13 -37.63 -16.14
C ARG A 512 14.74 -38.95 -16.83
N SER A 513 15.66 -39.91 -16.77
CA SER A 513 15.60 -41.15 -17.58
C SER A 513 14.40 -42.08 -17.28
N ALA A 514 13.83 -42.04 -16.07
CA ALA A 514 12.65 -42.84 -15.73
C ALA A 514 11.38 -42.29 -16.40
N GLU A 515 11.23 -40.97 -16.40
CA GLU A 515 10.13 -40.21 -16.98
C GLU A 515 10.17 -40.25 -18.51
N VAL A 516 11.38 -40.22 -19.10
CA VAL A 516 11.57 -40.48 -20.53
C VAL A 516 10.99 -41.84 -20.93
N LYS A 517 11.30 -42.90 -20.16
CA LYS A 517 10.79 -44.26 -20.45
C LYS A 517 9.27 -44.36 -20.29
N SER A 518 8.68 -43.70 -19.29
CA SER A 518 7.22 -43.70 -19.11
C SER A 518 6.53 -42.95 -20.24
N LEU A 519 7.00 -41.75 -20.58
CA LEU A 519 6.41 -40.90 -21.62
C LEU A 519 6.51 -41.53 -23.02
N LEU A 520 7.59 -42.26 -23.31
CA LEU A 520 7.71 -43.04 -24.55
C LEU A 520 6.67 -44.16 -24.67
N LYS A 521 6.45 -44.89 -23.57
CA LYS A 521 5.41 -45.93 -23.52
C LYS A 521 4.02 -45.32 -23.73
N ASP A 522 3.80 -44.13 -23.20
CA ASP A 522 2.55 -43.39 -23.33
C ASP A 522 2.32 -42.85 -24.73
N ALA A 523 3.34 -42.26 -25.36
CA ALA A 523 3.29 -41.79 -26.74
C ALA A 523 2.95 -42.93 -27.71
N ARG A 524 3.58 -44.10 -27.52
CA ARG A 524 3.29 -45.31 -28.31
C ARG A 524 1.85 -45.81 -28.11
N ARG A 525 1.36 -45.84 -26.86
CA ARG A 525 -0.04 -46.22 -26.55
C ARG A 525 -1.05 -45.24 -27.16
N ALA A 526 -0.72 -43.96 -27.20
CA ALA A 526 -1.55 -42.92 -27.80
C ALA A 526 -1.45 -42.88 -29.34
N GLY A 527 -0.60 -43.70 -29.97
CA GLY A 527 -0.40 -43.71 -31.42
C GLY A 527 0.33 -42.47 -31.96
N VAL A 528 1.08 -41.76 -31.11
CA VAL A 528 1.81 -40.54 -31.48
C VAL A 528 3.13 -40.91 -32.15
N GLN A 529 3.36 -40.40 -33.37
CA GLN A 529 4.68 -40.46 -34.02
C GLN A 529 5.58 -39.34 -33.49
N LEU A 530 6.74 -39.72 -32.95
CA LEU A 530 7.79 -38.79 -32.52
C LEU A 530 8.58 -38.31 -33.73
N ASP A 531 9.05 -37.06 -33.67
CA ASP A 531 9.84 -36.42 -34.73
C ASP A 531 11.34 -36.72 -34.61
N ALA A 532 12.11 -36.44 -35.67
CA ALA A 532 13.56 -36.67 -35.73
C ALA A 532 14.31 -35.98 -34.58
N SER A 533 13.83 -34.79 -34.19
CA SER A 533 14.45 -34.00 -33.13
C SER A 533 14.24 -34.59 -31.73
N SER A 534 13.15 -35.33 -31.51
CA SER A 534 12.92 -36.10 -30.27
C SER A 534 13.87 -37.30 -30.16
N TYR A 535 14.12 -38.01 -31.27
CA TYR A 535 15.11 -39.10 -31.31
C TYR A 535 16.53 -38.61 -31.03
N ASN A 536 16.92 -37.46 -31.59
CA ASN A 536 18.23 -36.87 -31.30
C ASN A 536 18.41 -36.55 -29.81
N ALA A 537 17.40 -35.95 -29.17
CA ALA A 537 17.45 -35.63 -27.74
C ALA A 537 17.56 -36.89 -26.86
N LEU A 538 16.86 -37.98 -27.21
CA LEU A 538 16.96 -39.26 -26.52
C LEU A 538 18.37 -39.84 -26.61
N ILE A 539 18.94 -39.86 -27.81
CA ILE A 539 20.28 -40.39 -28.05
C ILE A 539 21.32 -39.58 -27.28
N GLU A 540 21.26 -38.23 -27.33
CA GLU A 540 22.12 -37.35 -26.55
C GLU A 540 22.02 -37.64 -25.03
N SER A 541 20.81 -37.81 -24.48
CA SER A 541 20.63 -38.13 -23.05
C SER A 541 21.23 -39.49 -22.67
N HIS A 542 21.09 -40.51 -23.52
CA HIS A 542 21.71 -41.82 -23.26
C HIS A 542 23.25 -41.75 -23.29
N VAL A 543 23.82 -40.92 -24.18
CA VAL A 543 25.28 -40.66 -24.21
C VAL A 543 25.75 -39.96 -22.93
N VAL A 544 25.01 -38.96 -22.45
CA VAL A 544 25.35 -38.24 -21.19
C VAL A 544 25.24 -39.15 -19.96
N ASN A 545 24.34 -40.14 -19.99
CA ASN A 545 24.17 -41.12 -18.91
C ASN A 545 25.07 -42.36 -19.05
N GLU A 546 26.07 -42.32 -19.95
CA GLU A 546 27.02 -43.42 -20.22
C GLU A 546 26.35 -44.74 -20.70
N ASP A 547 25.07 -44.70 -21.06
CA ASP A 547 24.30 -45.84 -21.60
C ASP A 547 24.49 -45.93 -23.13
N THR A 548 25.70 -46.31 -23.51
CA THR A 548 26.12 -46.48 -24.91
C THR A 548 25.27 -47.51 -25.67
N HIS A 549 24.78 -48.55 -25.01
CA HIS A 549 23.96 -49.58 -25.62
C HIS A 549 22.51 -49.10 -25.89
N GLY A 550 21.94 -48.29 -24.99
CA GLY A 550 20.65 -47.64 -25.19
C GLY A 550 20.66 -46.64 -26.35
N ALA A 551 21.72 -45.81 -26.42
CA ALA A 551 21.91 -44.85 -27.52
C ALA A 551 21.97 -45.54 -28.90
N LEU A 552 22.71 -46.65 -29.00
CA LEU A 552 22.84 -47.42 -30.24
C LEU A 552 21.53 -48.08 -30.70
N ASN A 553 20.70 -48.53 -29.77
CA ASN A 553 19.39 -49.12 -30.10
C ASN A 553 18.40 -48.05 -30.60
N LEU A 554 18.33 -46.89 -29.95
CA LEU A 554 17.50 -45.77 -30.40
C LEU A 554 17.92 -45.24 -31.77
N PHE A 555 19.22 -45.25 -32.06
CA PHE A 555 19.75 -44.88 -33.37
C PHE A 555 19.33 -45.86 -34.48
N LYS A 556 19.24 -47.17 -34.18
CA LYS A 556 18.69 -48.17 -35.12
C LYS A 556 17.19 -47.96 -35.35
N GLU A 557 16.43 -47.74 -34.29
CA GLU A 557 14.98 -47.46 -34.37
C GLU A 557 14.70 -46.20 -35.20
N MET A 558 15.49 -45.14 -35.01
CA MET A 558 15.42 -43.92 -35.82
C MET A 558 15.72 -44.17 -37.31
N LYS A 559 16.69 -45.04 -37.63
CA LYS A 559 17.01 -45.44 -39.01
C LYS A 559 15.89 -46.25 -39.67
N GLU A 560 15.24 -47.13 -38.91
CA GLU A 560 14.12 -47.94 -39.38
C GLU A 560 12.86 -47.09 -39.61
N ALA A 561 12.69 -46.01 -38.83
CA ALA A 561 11.58 -45.06 -38.95
C ALA A 561 11.68 -44.05 -40.11
N LYS A 562 12.74 -44.07 -40.94
CA LYS A 562 12.96 -43.19 -42.12
C LYS A 562 12.85 -41.67 -41.85
N LEU A 563 13.34 -41.19 -40.71
CA LEU A 563 13.38 -39.76 -40.37
C LEU A 563 14.68 -39.08 -40.87
N ASP A 564 14.58 -37.86 -41.40
CA ASP A 564 15.65 -37.16 -42.16
C ASP A 564 16.68 -36.41 -41.27
N ARG A 565 17.94 -36.34 -41.73
CA ARG A 565 19.18 -36.29 -40.90
C ARG A 565 19.94 -34.97 -40.95
N THR A 566 20.39 -34.41 -39.81
CA THR A 566 21.15 -33.13 -39.80
C THR A 566 22.50 -33.05 -39.05
N ARG A 567 23.03 -34.06 -38.35
CA ARG A 567 24.38 -33.97 -37.71
C ARG A 567 25.16 -35.28 -37.65
N GLN A 568 25.48 -35.86 -38.80
CA GLN A 568 26.10 -37.19 -38.87
C GLN A 568 27.62 -37.19 -38.56
N ASP A 569 28.33 -36.07 -38.77
CA ASP A 569 29.82 -36.06 -38.75
C ASP A 569 30.44 -35.82 -37.36
N GLU A 570 29.72 -35.18 -36.44
CA GLU A 570 30.16 -35.00 -35.05
C GLU A 570 29.83 -36.24 -34.18
N PHE A 571 28.79 -36.98 -34.58
CA PHE A 571 28.24 -38.10 -33.80
C PHE A 571 29.01 -39.41 -34.05
N ASP A 572 29.43 -39.68 -35.29
CA ASP A 572 30.30 -40.83 -35.60
C ASP A 572 31.68 -40.70 -34.93
N LYS A 573 32.18 -39.46 -34.73
CA LYS A 573 33.40 -39.19 -33.95
C LYS A 573 33.22 -39.43 -32.45
N LEU A 574 32.03 -39.15 -31.91
CA LEU A 574 31.69 -39.35 -30.49
C LEU A 574 31.58 -40.84 -30.15
N VAL A 575 30.96 -41.63 -31.03
CA VAL A 575 30.85 -43.10 -30.89
C VAL A 575 32.21 -43.78 -31.09
N GLN A 576 33.07 -43.30 -32.01
CA GLN A 576 34.45 -43.81 -32.14
C GLN A 576 35.35 -43.41 -30.96
N GLY A 577 35.07 -42.28 -30.28
CA GLY A 577 35.81 -41.83 -29.10
C GLY A 577 35.49 -42.64 -27.82
N CYS A 578 34.27 -43.13 -27.67
CA CYS A 578 33.84 -43.90 -26.48
C CYS A 578 34.37 -45.34 -26.43
N VAL A 579 34.93 -45.87 -27.52
CA VAL A 579 35.51 -47.22 -27.55
C VAL A 579 36.98 -47.23 -27.07
N GLY A 580 37.60 -46.05 -26.88
CA GLY A 580 39.05 -45.92 -26.80
C GLY A 580 39.71 -45.55 -25.46
N SER A 581 39.17 -44.64 -24.64
CA SER A 581 39.97 -44.15 -23.49
C SER A 581 39.24 -43.35 -22.40
N GLY A 582 39.29 -43.85 -21.15
CA GLY A 582 39.63 -43.06 -19.95
C GLY A 582 38.59 -42.07 -19.40
N GLU A 583 37.53 -42.59 -18.78
CA GLU A 583 36.36 -41.88 -18.24
C GLU A 583 36.62 -40.86 -17.09
N ALA A 584 37.75 -40.88 -16.39
CA ALA A 584 37.84 -40.16 -15.10
C ALA A 584 38.27 -38.67 -15.16
N LYS A 585 38.84 -38.18 -16.28
CA LYS A 585 39.55 -36.87 -16.29
C LYS A 585 38.76 -35.69 -16.87
N LEU A 586 37.72 -35.94 -17.66
CA LEU A 586 36.84 -34.90 -18.23
C LEU A 586 35.64 -34.60 -17.30
N MET A 587 35.12 -35.61 -16.60
CA MET A 587 34.01 -35.47 -15.64
C MET A 587 34.37 -34.56 -14.45
N ALA A 588 35.64 -34.57 -14.03
CA ALA A 588 36.15 -33.73 -12.94
C ALA A 588 36.26 -32.23 -13.31
N LYS A 589 36.34 -31.88 -14.60
CA LYS A 589 36.31 -30.47 -15.06
C LYS A 589 34.88 -29.93 -15.16
N LEU A 590 33.91 -30.78 -15.48
CA LEU A 590 32.50 -30.39 -15.59
C LEU A 590 31.83 -30.17 -14.22
N LEU A 591 32.22 -30.94 -13.20
CA LEU A 591 31.67 -30.85 -11.84
C LEU A 591 32.11 -29.61 -11.05
N HIS A 592 33.14 -28.88 -11.51
CA HIS A 592 33.61 -27.66 -10.85
C HIS A 592 32.89 -26.38 -11.36
N GLU A 593 32.12 -26.46 -12.45
CA GLU A 593 31.42 -25.28 -13.02
C GLU A 593 29.91 -25.22 -12.74
N ILE A 594 29.33 -26.21 -12.04
CA ILE A 594 27.87 -26.26 -11.75
C ILE A 594 27.57 -26.15 -10.26
N LYS A 595 28.31 -25.29 -9.53
CA LYS A 595 28.01 -25.02 -8.13
C LYS A 595 28.03 -23.53 -7.83
N ASP A 596 27.07 -22.80 -8.42
CA ASP A 596 26.59 -21.52 -7.89
C ASP A 596 25.32 -21.04 -8.60
N VAL A 597 24.13 -21.34 -8.04
CA VAL A 597 22.93 -20.48 -8.12
C VAL A 597 22.09 -20.66 -6.84
N PRO A 598 21.62 -19.59 -6.17
CA PRO A 598 20.94 -19.67 -4.87
C PRO A 598 19.44 -20.00 -5.00
N ARG A 599 18.92 -20.83 -4.09
CA ARG A 599 17.47 -21.09 -3.88
C ARG A 599 16.79 -19.87 -3.24
N VAL A 600 15.65 -19.45 -3.79
CA VAL A 600 14.73 -18.46 -3.19
C VAL A 600 13.76 -19.18 -2.23
N ASP A 601 13.64 -18.68 -1.01
CA ASP A 601 12.94 -19.32 0.11
C ASP A 601 11.43 -18.95 0.15
N CYS A 602 10.56 -19.83 -0.35
CA CYS A 602 9.10 -19.63 -0.38
C CYS A 602 8.38 -19.89 0.96
N GLY A 603 9.04 -20.50 1.96
CA GLY A 603 8.36 -20.93 3.20
C GLY A 603 7.96 -19.80 4.15
N VAL A 604 8.62 -18.64 4.10
CA VAL A 604 8.39 -17.52 5.05
C VAL A 604 6.97 -16.93 4.93
N HIS A 605 6.41 -16.88 3.72
CA HIS A 605 5.09 -16.28 3.47
C HIS A 605 3.94 -17.13 4.04
N GLU A 606 4.03 -18.45 3.91
CA GLU A 606 3.01 -19.39 4.40
C GLU A 606 2.92 -19.38 5.93
N TRP A 607 4.08 -19.39 6.61
CA TRP A 607 4.14 -19.29 8.07
C TRP A 607 3.61 -17.94 8.60
N ASN A 608 3.87 -16.85 7.87
CA ASN A 608 3.34 -15.53 8.21
C ASN A 608 1.81 -15.50 8.18
N ASN A 609 1.17 -16.19 7.23
CA ASN A 609 -0.29 -16.28 7.14
C ASN A 609 -0.88 -17.08 8.32
N VAL A 610 -0.24 -18.19 8.71
CA VAL A 610 -0.65 -18.99 9.87
C VAL A 610 -0.53 -18.20 11.17
N ILE A 611 0.59 -17.50 11.37
CA ILE A 611 0.82 -16.65 12.55
C ILE A 611 -0.16 -15.49 12.59
N HIS A 612 -0.45 -14.86 11.45
CA HIS A 612 -1.45 -13.82 11.33
C HIS A 612 -2.86 -14.31 11.69
N PHE A 613 -3.25 -15.49 11.20
CA PHE A 613 -4.54 -16.11 11.50
C PHE A 613 -4.75 -16.31 13.01
N PHE A 614 -3.78 -16.94 13.69
CA PHE A 614 -3.88 -17.18 15.14
C PHE A 614 -3.88 -15.88 15.94
N SER A 615 -3.05 -14.91 15.55
CA SER A 615 -2.98 -13.60 16.20
C SER A 615 -4.31 -12.84 16.10
N ARG A 616 -4.98 -12.89 14.94
CA ARG A 616 -6.29 -12.27 14.73
C ARG A 616 -7.40 -12.95 15.53
N LYS A 617 -7.30 -14.26 15.75
CA LYS A 617 -8.23 -15.05 16.59
C LYS A 617 -7.91 -14.96 18.09
N ARG A 618 -6.88 -14.19 18.48
CA ARG A 618 -6.40 -14.04 19.87
C ARG A 618 -5.86 -15.34 20.50
N LEU A 619 -5.48 -16.30 19.66
CA LEU A 619 -4.90 -17.59 20.07
C LEU A 619 -3.37 -17.47 20.12
N MET A 620 -2.85 -16.64 21.03
CA MET A 620 -1.42 -16.28 21.04
C MET A 620 -0.49 -17.46 21.35
N GLN A 621 -0.94 -18.44 22.14
CA GLN A 621 -0.16 -19.64 22.42
C GLN A 621 0.10 -20.47 21.16
N ASP A 622 -0.87 -20.52 20.24
CA ASP A 622 -0.73 -21.26 18.99
C ASP A 622 0.06 -20.46 17.95
N ALA A 623 -0.06 -19.12 17.97
CA ALA A 623 0.82 -18.24 17.19
C ALA A 623 2.30 -18.38 17.58
N GLU A 624 2.61 -18.49 18.88
CA GLU A 624 3.97 -18.75 19.38
C GLU A 624 4.49 -20.13 18.97
N LYS A 625 3.65 -21.17 19.01
CA LYS A 625 4.02 -22.50 18.53
C LYS A 625 4.34 -22.49 17.03
N ALA A 626 3.53 -21.78 16.24
CA ALA A 626 3.77 -21.61 14.81
C ALA A 626 5.09 -20.88 14.53
N LEU A 627 5.41 -19.83 15.30
CA LEU A 627 6.69 -19.13 15.21
C LEU A 627 7.88 -20.04 15.57
N LYS A 628 7.78 -20.85 16.62
CA LYS A 628 8.82 -21.83 16.99
C LYS A 628 9.01 -22.87 15.90
N LYS A 629 7.93 -23.32 15.27
CA LYS A 629 7.98 -24.30 14.18
C LYS A 629 8.62 -23.69 12.91
N MET A 630 8.25 -22.47 12.52
CA MET A 630 8.88 -21.71 11.45
C MET A 630 10.41 -21.64 11.62
N ARG A 631 10.87 -21.33 12.84
CA ARG A 631 12.31 -21.31 13.18
C ARG A 631 12.97 -22.68 13.07
N SER A 632 12.31 -23.73 13.56
CA SER A 632 12.86 -25.10 13.50
C SER A 632 13.05 -25.63 12.08
N LEU A 633 12.36 -25.04 11.10
CA LEU A 633 12.46 -25.37 9.68
C LEU A 633 13.49 -24.50 8.95
N GLY A 634 14.18 -23.59 9.64
CA GLY A 634 15.21 -22.72 9.06
C GLY A 634 14.71 -21.41 8.45
N HIS A 635 13.40 -21.12 8.54
CA HIS A 635 12.84 -19.88 8.00
C HIS A 635 13.00 -18.72 9.00
N ALA A 636 13.60 -17.61 8.54
CA ALA A 636 13.82 -16.42 9.36
C ALA A 636 12.55 -15.56 9.45
N PRO A 637 12.07 -15.22 10.66
CA PRO A 637 10.96 -14.27 10.85
C PRO A 637 11.29 -12.89 10.28
N ASN A 638 10.29 -12.24 9.68
CA ASN A 638 10.43 -10.90 9.10
C ASN A 638 9.50 -9.88 9.80
N ALA A 639 9.51 -8.63 9.34
CA ALA A 639 8.70 -7.55 9.93
C ALA A 639 7.21 -7.89 10.01
N GLN A 640 6.66 -8.53 8.98
CA GLN A 640 5.25 -8.96 8.94
C GLN A 640 4.91 -10.01 10.00
N THR A 641 5.84 -10.95 10.27
CA THR A 641 5.71 -11.93 11.34
C THR A 641 5.53 -11.24 12.70
N PHE A 642 6.42 -10.29 13.00
CA PHE A 642 6.41 -9.57 14.26
C PHE A 642 5.23 -8.61 14.38
N HIS A 643 4.83 -7.94 13.30
CA HIS A 643 3.66 -7.06 13.30
C HIS A 643 2.39 -7.82 13.69
N SER A 644 2.20 -9.01 13.11
CA SER A 644 1.05 -9.87 13.42
C SER A 644 1.02 -10.28 14.89
N LEU A 645 2.17 -10.63 15.47
CA LEU A 645 2.28 -11.00 16.88
C LEU A 645 2.02 -9.81 17.81
N VAL A 646 2.65 -8.67 17.56
CA VAL A 646 2.49 -7.45 18.38
C VAL A 646 1.04 -6.98 18.38
N THR A 647 0.38 -6.97 17.22
CA THR A 647 -1.05 -6.60 17.12
C THR A 647 -1.95 -7.64 17.80
N GLY A 648 -1.62 -8.93 17.72
CA GLY A 648 -2.28 -10.00 18.48
C GLY A 648 -2.22 -9.78 19.99
N TYR A 649 -1.02 -9.55 20.56
CA TYR A 649 -0.87 -9.26 21.99
C TYR A 649 -1.56 -7.94 22.39
N ALA A 650 -1.51 -6.92 21.53
CA ALA A 650 -2.22 -5.66 21.75
C ALA A 650 -3.74 -5.84 21.87
N ALA A 651 -4.31 -6.77 21.08
CA ALA A 651 -5.73 -7.09 21.05
C ALA A 651 -6.19 -7.96 22.24
N VAL A 652 -5.32 -8.83 22.76
CA VAL A 652 -5.55 -9.57 24.02
C VAL A 652 -5.56 -8.60 25.21
N GLY A 653 -4.66 -7.61 25.20
CA GLY A 653 -4.53 -6.61 26.26
C GLY A 653 -3.78 -7.14 27.48
N GLY A 654 -3.02 -6.28 28.17
CA GLY A 654 -2.27 -6.65 29.37
C GLY A 654 -0.97 -7.44 29.14
N LYS A 655 -0.70 -7.89 27.91
CA LYS A 655 0.46 -8.71 27.50
C LYS A 655 1.64 -7.88 27.00
N TYR A 656 2.06 -6.91 27.80
CA TYR A 656 3.11 -5.96 27.40
C TYR A 656 4.53 -6.52 27.57
N THR A 657 4.72 -7.43 28.51
CA THR A 657 5.99 -8.12 28.77
C THR A 657 6.43 -8.97 27.59
N GLU A 658 5.50 -9.71 26.99
CA GLU A 658 5.74 -10.55 25.82
C GLU A 658 6.12 -9.69 24.60
N VAL A 659 5.49 -8.50 24.44
CA VAL A 659 5.88 -7.53 23.41
C VAL A 659 7.30 -6.97 23.66
N THR A 660 7.73 -6.80 24.92
CA THR A 660 9.11 -6.40 25.22
C THR A 660 10.14 -7.48 24.90
N GLU A 661 9.80 -8.75 25.06
CA GLU A 661 10.65 -9.88 24.65
C GLU A 661 10.78 -9.93 23.13
N LEU A 662 9.66 -9.85 22.41
CA LEU A 662 9.66 -9.76 20.94
C LEU A 662 10.50 -8.59 20.44
N TRP A 663 10.38 -7.41 21.07
CA TRP A 663 11.20 -6.25 20.72
C TRP A 663 12.71 -6.50 20.90
N GLY A 664 13.09 -7.23 21.95
CA GLY A 664 14.48 -7.68 22.14
C GLY A 664 14.96 -8.57 21.00
N GLU A 665 14.16 -9.58 20.63
CA GLU A 665 14.47 -10.49 19.53
C GLU A 665 14.59 -9.77 18.18
N MET A 666 13.67 -8.86 17.89
CA MET A 666 13.65 -8.04 16.68
C MET A 666 14.93 -7.23 16.51
N LYS A 667 15.47 -6.65 17.60
CA LYS A 667 16.73 -5.90 17.57
C LYS A 667 17.94 -6.79 17.27
N VAL A 668 17.96 -8.00 17.83
CA VAL A 668 19.02 -8.98 17.54
C VAL A 668 18.96 -9.40 16.06
N LEU A 669 17.77 -9.68 15.53
CA LEU A 669 17.61 -10.04 14.11
C LEU A 669 17.97 -8.88 13.16
N ALA A 670 17.65 -7.64 13.52
CA ALA A 670 18.06 -6.46 12.75
C ALA A 670 19.59 -6.32 12.69
N PHE A 671 20.30 -6.63 13.79
CA PHE A 671 21.76 -6.54 13.85
C PHE A 671 22.47 -7.66 13.06
N TYR A 672 22.01 -8.91 13.18
CA TYR A 672 22.70 -10.06 12.58
C TYR A 672 22.22 -10.44 11.18
N HIS A 673 20.93 -10.22 10.86
CA HIS A 673 20.31 -10.68 9.61
C HIS A 673 19.80 -9.53 8.72
N GLY A 674 20.08 -8.27 9.10
CA GLY A 674 19.72 -7.10 8.29
C GLY A 674 18.20 -6.86 8.15
N MET A 675 17.39 -7.35 9.10
CA MET A 675 15.94 -7.13 9.09
C MET A 675 15.61 -5.63 9.12
N LYS A 676 14.89 -5.15 8.10
CA LYS A 676 14.39 -3.77 8.04
C LYS A 676 13.05 -3.67 8.78
N PHE A 677 12.90 -2.60 9.56
CA PHE A 677 11.64 -2.26 10.20
C PHE A 677 10.77 -1.46 9.23
N ASP A 678 9.49 -1.81 9.14
CA ASP A 678 8.48 -0.98 8.47
C ASP A 678 7.83 -0.02 9.49
N GLN A 679 7.16 1.02 8.96
CA GLN A 679 6.58 2.08 9.79
C GLN A 679 5.40 1.56 10.62
N GLU A 680 4.64 0.60 10.11
CA GLU A 680 3.44 0.07 10.75
C GLU A 680 3.76 -0.81 11.96
N LEU A 681 4.80 -1.63 11.86
CA LEU A 681 5.37 -2.41 12.95
C LEU A 681 5.84 -1.50 14.07
N LEU A 682 6.63 -0.46 13.74
CA LEU A 682 7.13 0.47 14.76
C LEU A 682 6.00 1.30 15.37
N ASP A 683 5.01 1.75 14.61
CA ASP A 683 3.82 2.43 15.16
C ASP A 683 3.00 1.50 16.08
N SER A 684 2.85 0.22 15.72
CA SER A 684 2.13 -0.77 16.55
C SER A 684 2.87 -1.08 17.86
N VAL A 685 4.19 -1.23 17.79
CA VAL A 685 5.06 -1.41 18.96
C VAL A 685 5.03 -0.16 19.85
N LEU A 686 5.11 1.03 19.25
CA LEU A 686 5.05 2.30 19.98
C LEU A 686 3.70 2.46 20.69
N TYR A 687 2.60 2.20 19.98
CA TYR A 687 1.25 2.23 20.54
C TYR A 687 1.09 1.28 21.74
N THR A 688 1.58 0.04 21.63
CA THR A 688 1.49 -0.94 22.72
C THR A 688 2.32 -0.54 23.93
N PHE A 689 3.55 -0.04 23.74
CA PHE A 689 4.39 0.43 24.84
C PHE A 689 3.83 1.67 25.53
N VAL A 690 3.32 2.66 24.77
CA VAL A 690 2.70 3.86 25.35
C VAL A 690 1.44 3.48 26.11
N ARG A 691 0.59 2.59 25.57
CA ARG A 691 -0.60 2.10 26.28
C ARG A 691 -0.24 1.34 27.57
N GLY A 692 0.84 0.56 27.57
CA GLY A 692 1.33 -0.19 28.73
C GLY A 692 2.19 0.61 29.72
N GLY A 693 2.58 1.85 29.40
CA GLY A 693 3.45 2.69 30.25
C GLY A 693 4.94 2.32 30.20
N PHE A 694 5.38 1.56 29.19
CA PHE A 694 6.78 1.16 29.00
C PHE A 694 7.59 2.25 28.28
N PHE A 695 7.69 3.43 28.88
CA PHE A 695 8.25 4.62 28.22
C PHE A 695 9.74 4.53 27.85
N ILE A 696 10.53 3.73 28.57
CA ILE A 696 11.93 3.47 28.20
C ILE A 696 11.99 2.83 26.81
N ARG A 697 11.17 1.79 26.58
CA ARG A 697 11.11 1.10 25.28
C ARG A 697 10.40 1.94 24.21
N ALA A 698 9.38 2.71 24.60
CA ALA A 698 8.72 3.64 23.69
C ALA A 698 9.72 4.67 23.12
N ASN A 699 10.61 5.23 23.96
CA ASN A 699 11.65 6.15 23.51
C ASN A 699 12.69 5.47 22.59
N GLU A 700 13.06 4.19 22.84
CA GLU A 700 13.91 3.43 21.91
C GLU A 700 13.27 3.30 20.52
N VAL A 701 11.95 3.03 20.47
CA VAL A 701 11.21 2.91 19.21
C VAL A 701 11.15 4.25 18.48
N VAL A 702 10.88 5.34 19.21
CA VAL A 702 10.90 6.71 18.65
C VAL A 702 12.26 7.04 18.05
N GLU A 703 13.36 6.74 18.75
CA GLU A 703 14.71 6.97 18.25
C GLU A 703 15.00 6.17 16.97
N MET A 704 14.51 4.92 16.88
CA MET A 704 14.61 4.13 15.64
C MET A 704 13.77 4.70 14.50
N MET A 705 12.55 5.16 14.78
CA MET A 705 11.70 5.81 13.78
C MET A 705 12.31 7.12 13.26
N ASP A 706 12.91 7.91 14.15
CA ASP A 706 13.60 9.16 13.81
C ASP A 706 14.84 8.89 12.92
N LYS A 707 15.68 7.90 13.28
CA LYS A 707 16.82 7.46 12.45
C LYS A 707 16.37 6.94 11.07
N GLY A 708 15.22 6.29 11.01
CA GLY A 708 14.60 5.80 9.77
C GLY A 708 13.88 6.88 8.95
N LYS A 709 13.83 8.14 9.40
CA LYS A 709 13.03 9.23 8.80
C LYS A 709 11.55 8.86 8.60
N MET A 710 10.98 8.12 9.56
CA MET A 710 9.58 7.68 9.51
C MET A 710 8.65 8.71 10.13
N PHE A 711 7.47 8.90 9.54
CA PHE A 711 6.48 9.83 10.08
C PHE A 711 5.78 9.25 11.31
N VAL A 712 5.62 10.07 12.36
CA VAL A 712 4.91 9.70 13.59
C VAL A 712 3.90 10.78 13.96
N ASP A 713 2.63 10.39 14.13
CA ASP A 713 1.56 11.30 14.57
C ASP A 713 1.70 11.64 16.07
N LYS A 714 2.43 12.71 16.36
CA LYS A 714 2.63 13.20 17.74
C LYS A 714 1.31 13.57 18.43
N TYR A 715 0.28 13.98 17.70
CA TYR A 715 -1.02 14.36 18.28
C TYR A 715 -1.78 13.12 18.78
N LYS A 716 -1.76 12.02 18.02
CA LYS A 716 -2.26 10.70 18.46
C LYS A 716 -1.60 10.27 19.76
N TYR A 717 -0.28 10.32 19.84
CA TYR A 717 0.47 9.92 21.04
C TYR A 717 0.29 10.88 22.21
N ARG A 718 0.14 12.18 21.96
CA ARG A 718 -0.26 13.18 22.96
C ARG A 718 -1.60 12.82 23.59
N THR A 719 -2.60 12.52 22.77
CA THR A 719 -3.95 12.15 23.22
C THR A 719 -3.93 10.80 23.95
N LEU A 720 -3.18 9.83 23.44
CA LEU A 720 -3.01 8.51 24.06
C LEU A 720 -2.35 8.61 25.45
N PHE A 721 -1.31 9.44 25.57
CA PHE A 721 -0.64 9.73 26.83
C PHE A 721 -1.62 10.37 27.83
N LEU A 722 -2.37 11.39 27.41
CA LEU A 722 -3.40 12.03 28.22
C LEU A 722 -4.56 11.09 28.57
N LYS A 723 -4.83 10.05 27.78
CA LYS A 723 -5.91 9.09 28.06
C LYS A 723 -5.54 8.10 29.15
N TYR A 724 -4.37 7.48 29.05
CA TYR A 724 -3.96 6.37 29.92
C TYR A 724 -3.07 6.79 31.09
N HIS A 725 -2.36 7.92 31.00
CA HIS A 725 -1.30 8.31 31.94
C HIS A 725 -1.54 9.68 32.61
N LYS A 726 -2.79 10.06 32.83
CA LYS A 726 -3.19 11.35 33.48
C LYS A 726 -2.51 11.61 34.82
N SER A 727 -2.11 10.56 35.54
CA SER A 727 -1.39 10.67 36.82
C SER A 727 -0.05 11.39 36.68
N PHE A 728 0.63 11.28 35.54
CA PHE A 728 1.88 11.99 35.26
C PHE A 728 1.68 13.47 34.91
N CYS A 729 0.44 13.90 34.64
CA CYS A 729 0.08 15.30 34.41
C CYS A 729 -0.33 16.02 35.70
N LYS A 730 -0.71 15.30 36.76
CA LYS A 730 -1.10 15.90 38.05
C LYS A 730 0.13 15.98 38.96
N GLY A 731 0.65 17.20 39.15
CA GLY A 731 1.95 17.50 39.77
C GLY A 731 2.12 17.19 41.25
N LYS A 732 2.00 15.93 41.68
CA LYS A 732 2.56 15.48 42.97
C LYS A 732 3.49 14.30 42.75
N ALA A 733 4.78 14.51 43.03
CA ALA A 733 5.81 13.48 43.01
C ALA A 733 5.53 12.45 44.11
N PRO A 734 5.29 11.17 43.80
CA PRO A 734 5.33 10.11 44.81
C PRO A 734 6.78 10.00 45.32
N LYS A 735 6.96 9.59 46.58
CA LYS A 735 8.28 9.27 47.15
C LYS A 735 8.90 8.13 46.33
N VAL A 736 9.85 8.45 45.47
CA VAL A 736 10.59 7.47 44.66
C VAL A 736 11.55 6.73 45.60
N GLN A 737 11.41 5.40 45.71
CA GLN A 737 12.20 4.60 46.67
C GLN A 737 13.34 3.80 46.00
N THR A 738 13.35 3.65 44.67
CA THR A 738 14.37 2.88 43.95
C THR A 738 14.81 3.55 42.64
N GLU A 739 16.06 3.35 42.23
CA GLU A 739 16.65 3.87 41.00
C GLU A 739 15.86 3.48 39.73
N SER A 740 15.31 2.25 39.70
CA SER A 740 14.45 1.78 38.61
C SER A 740 13.16 2.60 38.44
N GLN A 741 12.56 3.06 39.55
CA GLN A 741 11.37 3.91 39.52
C GLN A 741 11.69 5.33 39.03
N LEU A 742 12.89 5.82 39.33
CA LEU A 742 13.39 7.11 38.86
C LEU A 742 13.59 7.10 37.34
N ASN A 743 14.29 6.09 36.81
CA ASN A 743 14.53 5.92 35.37
C ASN A 743 13.23 5.78 34.56
N ARG A 744 12.22 5.06 35.09
CA ARG A 744 10.90 4.95 34.45
C ARG A 744 10.19 6.30 34.38
N ARG A 745 10.30 7.11 35.43
CA ARG A 745 9.70 8.45 35.49
C ARG A 745 10.40 9.41 34.54
N GLU A 746 11.72 9.41 34.49
CA GLU A 746 12.48 10.25 33.56
C GLU A 746 12.16 9.90 32.10
N ALA A 747 12.09 8.61 31.75
CA ALA A 747 11.68 8.18 30.42
C ALA A 747 10.25 8.63 30.07
N ALA A 748 9.31 8.58 31.02
CA ALA A 748 7.95 9.10 30.83
C ALA A 748 7.93 10.62 30.61
N LEU A 749 8.78 11.38 31.31
CA LEU A 749 8.92 12.82 31.12
C LEU A 749 9.57 13.18 29.78
N MET A 750 10.57 12.42 29.34
CA MET A 750 11.15 12.57 28.00
C MET A 750 10.11 12.32 26.91
N PHE A 751 9.31 11.25 27.05
CA PHE A 751 8.21 10.97 26.12
C PHE A 751 7.14 12.07 26.15
N LYS A 752 6.77 12.56 27.35
CA LYS A 752 5.85 13.69 27.57
C LYS A 752 6.31 14.94 26.82
N LYS A 753 7.61 15.26 26.90
CA LYS A 753 8.23 16.39 26.17
C LYS A 753 8.19 16.17 24.66
N TRP A 754 8.48 14.95 24.20
CA TRP A 754 8.45 14.62 22.77
C TRP A 754 7.05 14.76 22.14
N VAL A 755 5.98 14.44 22.87
CA VAL A 755 4.58 14.67 22.44
C VAL A 755 4.10 16.13 22.61
N GLY A 756 4.96 17.04 23.07
CA GLY A 756 4.64 18.46 23.20
C GLY A 756 3.72 18.82 24.37
N LEU A 757 3.72 18.01 25.44
CA LEU A 757 3.04 18.31 26.70
C LEU A 757 4.07 18.86 27.70
N PHE A 758 3.98 20.15 28.04
CA PHE A 758 4.83 20.77 29.06
C PHE A 758 4.24 20.59 30.46
#